data_AF-A0A1U8JW82-F1
#
_entry.id   AF-A0A1U8JW82-F1
#
_cell.length_a   1.000
_cell.length_b   1.000
_cell.length_c   1.000
_cell.angle_alpha   90.00
_cell.angle_beta   90.00
_cell.angle_gamma   90.00
#
_symmetry.space_group_name_H-M   'P 1'
#
loop_
_entity.id
_entity.type
_entity.pdbx_description
1 polymer ?
#
loop_
_entity_poly.entity_id
_entity_poly.type
_entity_poly.pdbx_seq_one_letter_code
_entity_poly.pdbx_strand_id
1 'polypeptide(L)'
;MNTRIIEHLSSMEFRMSASTQTIASEIKNSISRSSRNRKSAVQLLEKIAEAVGANADASLVKNELALLKQEKHEMEVQKKLAEALELSQLINLLYSTEMVSRPLNEDTSTYHNQYPIGSFICPLCDEMMVDPVAIICGHSFERKAIQEYFKRGNYDCPTCRQDLQSQELTPNVNLRSSIQEWKKRDMDWKFQAAVAGINSDDPFRKNKAFDDMQDLVDISEYAVKAAEEGLIPKFVESLKDTRLNSVAAEKCLYCLAKYCEDHKLQIVDAGAVRRIVKRMYNGETEANSVSILLELSKTETLIERIGNTKDCIPVLVSLLSNPNPDTSSKAKAVLQNLSSNTHFAVKMAEAGYFQSFVARFNQAAGQQETQALMAEALEKMQLKENSINDLKDKQFVHNLVHLLSSNSPAWKSACIKCVKKLVPYPKMVKRFVSDPETIPLLLNLISFRSDPLLKQEAAEILALLIEACQPPQFQMYQGLQELQSQHNVDLLLQFVAKFDCQFKVKFLHLLLELGNKSKKAQNIIRSNTDAVDNLFSCLGSDHPSVRKWAMKLIHCVSEDHPDGVPVPPSPGKETAINTLASILACSPNFEERSLAAGIISQLPKDDIAIDEVLRKSETLKAIHEVICNSEEEFGVIGASTNQDKSLLENALAALLRFTEPTKPQLWRQVGQLELFPSLIRLLSTGSSLAKQRTAIALAHLSRSTSLSFAETSIRLKQENSMPLLSMKKLFPNMSWCCSGSADNEILCPLHGVACSQRLTFCLVKADGVKPLLRTLSDTNSGVAEAALMALETLLEDHSTLSHSNASAAIVESEGVVAILQVLEKGSLSAKTKALDLLQKILNHSQISDALFQRCEGILIQLLHEDALRKKVALVLKNMNILPEQSSYF
;
A
#
# COMPACT_ATOMS: atom_id res chain seq x y z
N MET A 1 16.70 -37.92 -78.12
CA MET A 1 17.98 -37.67 -78.83
C MET A 1 19.12 -37.19 -77.93
N ASN A 2 18.87 -36.61 -76.74
CA ASN A 2 19.92 -36.10 -75.84
C ASN A 2 20.65 -37.15 -74.98
N THR A 3 20.11 -38.35 -74.76
CA THR A 3 20.79 -39.40 -73.97
C THR A 3 21.93 -40.07 -74.71
N ARG A 4 21.81 -40.25 -76.04
CA ARG A 4 22.92 -40.76 -76.88
C ARG A 4 24.08 -39.78 -77.00
N ILE A 5 23.83 -38.47 -76.86
CA ILE A 5 24.89 -37.44 -76.91
C ILE A 5 25.62 -37.37 -75.57
N ILE A 6 24.90 -37.51 -74.44
CA ILE A 6 25.50 -37.54 -73.10
C ILE A 6 26.32 -38.83 -72.88
N GLU A 7 25.87 -39.99 -73.35
CA GLU A 7 26.67 -41.23 -73.34
C GLU A 7 27.88 -41.14 -74.29
N HIS A 8 27.76 -40.43 -75.43
CA HIS A 8 28.91 -40.17 -76.30
C HIS A 8 29.92 -39.19 -75.68
N LEU A 9 29.45 -38.16 -74.97
CA LEU A 9 30.28 -37.15 -74.29
C LEU A 9 30.99 -37.73 -73.06
N SER A 10 30.29 -38.53 -72.24
CA SER A 10 30.90 -39.23 -71.09
C SER A 10 31.82 -40.39 -71.52
N SER A 11 31.50 -41.09 -72.62
CA SER A 11 32.43 -42.00 -73.28
C SER A 11 33.64 -41.29 -73.90
N MET A 12 33.50 -40.04 -74.37
CA MET A 12 34.61 -39.23 -74.88
C MET A 12 35.48 -38.71 -73.73
N GLU A 13 34.90 -38.17 -72.65
CA GLU A 13 35.63 -37.74 -71.46
C GLU A 13 36.39 -38.88 -70.78
N PHE A 14 35.79 -40.08 -70.70
CA PHE A 14 36.46 -41.27 -70.15
C PHE A 14 37.59 -41.78 -71.05
N ARG A 15 37.39 -41.79 -72.38
CA ARG A 15 38.46 -42.14 -73.34
C ARG A 15 39.56 -41.10 -73.38
N MET A 16 39.25 -39.82 -73.19
CA MET A 16 40.22 -38.73 -73.08
C MET A 16 41.03 -38.82 -71.78
N SER A 17 40.43 -39.22 -70.66
CA SER A 17 41.15 -39.45 -69.38
C SER A 17 42.12 -40.63 -69.46
N ALA A 18 41.69 -41.76 -70.05
CA ALA A 18 42.54 -42.93 -70.23
C ALA A 18 43.64 -42.71 -71.29
N SER A 19 43.36 -41.97 -72.37
CA SER A 19 44.37 -41.61 -73.37
C SER A 19 45.37 -40.60 -72.83
N THR A 20 44.93 -39.58 -72.07
CA THR A 20 45.81 -38.59 -71.44
C THR A 20 46.69 -39.19 -70.34
N GLN A 21 46.20 -40.15 -69.54
CA GLN A 21 47.05 -40.90 -68.59
C GLN A 21 48.06 -41.80 -69.29
N THR A 22 47.67 -42.49 -70.37
CA THR A 22 48.58 -43.31 -71.18
C THR A 22 49.66 -42.43 -71.82
N ILE A 23 49.28 -41.30 -72.41
CA ILE A 23 50.18 -40.31 -73.00
C ILE A 23 51.10 -39.71 -71.94
N ALA A 24 50.60 -39.33 -70.76
CA ALA A 24 51.42 -38.81 -69.67
C ALA A 24 52.45 -39.86 -69.17
N SER A 25 52.06 -41.13 -69.12
CA SER A 25 52.96 -42.23 -68.77
C SER A 25 54.03 -42.49 -69.85
N GLU A 26 53.67 -42.38 -71.13
CA GLU A 26 54.61 -42.51 -72.26
C GLU A 26 55.54 -41.29 -72.39
N ILE A 27 55.05 -40.08 -72.14
CA ILE A 27 55.87 -38.86 -72.03
C ILE A 27 56.87 -39.01 -70.88
N LYS A 28 56.43 -39.48 -69.71
CA LYS A 28 57.30 -39.73 -68.56
C LYS A 28 58.36 -40.81 -68.85
N ASN A 29 57.98 -41.88 -69.52
CA ASN A 29 58.89 -42.95 -69.97
C ASN A 29 59.83 -42.52 -71.11
N SER A 30 59.44 -41.53 -71.91
CA SER A 30 60.27 -40.98 -73.00
C SER A 30 61.25 -39.94 -72.50
N ILE A 31 60.88 -39.14 -71.48
CA ILE A 31 61.77 -38.18 -70.81
C ILE A 31 62.85 -38.91 -70.00
N SER A 32 62.52 -40.05 -69.38
CA SER A 32 63.49 -40.85 -68.61
C SER A 32 64.50 -41.59 -69.50
N ARG A 33 64.16 -41.83 -70.78
CA ARG A 33 65.07 -42.40 -71.79
C ARG A 33 65.71 -41.28 -72.61
N SER A 34 66.73 -40.62 -72.09
CA SER A 34 67.47 -39.59 -72.83
C SER A 34 68.15 -40.16 -74.09
N SER A 35 67.56 -40.01 -75.28
CA SER A 35 68.35 -39.97 -76.52
C SER A 35 67.62 -39.22 -77.63
N ARG A 36 68.38 -38.34 -78.30
CA ARG A 36 67.99 -37.46 -79.40
C ARG A 36 67.55 -38.24 -80.65
N ASN A 37 66.33 -38.78 -80.66
CA ASN A 37 65.76 -39.40 -81.85
C ASN A 37 64.57 -38.59 -82.37
N ARG A 38 64.84 -37.74 -83.38
CA ARG A 38 63.84 -36.88 -84.03
C ARG A 38 62.63 -37.68 -84.57
N LYS A 39 62.83 -38.96 -84.91
CA LYS A 39 61.77 -39.90 -85.32
C LYS A 39 60.81 -40.29 -84.20
N SER A 40 61.28 -40.47 -82.95
CA SER A 40 60.38 -40.86 -81.85
C SER A 40 59.57 -39.66 -81.34
N ALA A 41 60.13 -38.45 -81.38
CA ALA A 41 59.44 -37.22 -81.03
C ALA A 41 58.31 -36.87 -82.02
N VAL A 42 58.52 -37.10 -83.32
CA VAL A 42 57.49 -36.89 -84.36
C VAL A 42 56.38 -37.93 -84.25
N GLN A 43 56.71 -39.21 -83.99
CA GLN A 43 55.69 -40.24 -83.73
C GLN A 43 54.87 -39.98 -82.46
N LEU A 44 55.48 -39.40 -81.43
CA LEU A 44 54.75 -39.00 -80.22
C LEU A 44 53.81 -37.82 -80.50
N LEU A 45 54.27 -36.83 -81.29
CA LEU A 45 53.46 -35.70 -81.72
C LEU A 45 52.29 -36.11 -82.63
N GLU A 46 52.48 -37.05 -83.55
CA GLU A 46 51.40 -37.61 -84.39
C GLU A 46 50.35 -38.34 -83.55
N LYS A 47 50.77 -39.13 -82.55
CA LYS A 47 49.83 -39.81 -81.63
C LYS A 47 49.09 -38.85 -80.70
N ILE A 48 49.73 -37.77 -80.27
CA ILE A 48 49.09 -36.70 -79.50
C ILE A 48 48.09 -35.94 -80.38
N ALA A 49 48.45 -35.66 -81.64
CA ALA A 49 47.58 -35.01 -82.62
C ALA A 49 46.34 -35.86 -82.96
N GLU A 50 46.48 -37.18 -83.13
CA GLU A 50 45.38 -38.13 -83.30
C GLU A 50 44.46 -38.21 -82.07
N ALA A 51 45.03 -38.18 -80.85
CA ALA A 51 44.26 -38.28 -79.61
C ALA A 51 43.44 -37.02 -79.29
N VAL A 52 43.89 -35.85 -79.76
CA VAL A 52 43.24 -34.54 -79.54
C VAL A 52 42.40 -34.12 -80.77
N GLY A 53 42.44 -34.88 -81.87
CA GLY A 53 41.59 -34.66 -83.04
C GLY A 53 42.02 -33.49 -83.93
N ALA A 54 43.29 -33.09 -83.90
CA ALA A 54 43.83 -31.97 -84.67
C ALA A 54 44.91 -32.43 -85.66
N ASN A 55 44.93 -31.90 -86.89
CA ASN A 55 46.04 -32.11 -87.82
C ASN A 55 47.27 -31.33 -87.34
N ALA A 56 48.45 -31.95 -87.37
CA ALA A 56 49.70 -31.40 -86.87
C ALA A 56 50.19 -30.20 -87.72
N ASP A 57 49.67 -29.01 -87.43
CA ASP A 57 50.06 -27.76 -88.09
C ASP A 57 51.13 -27.02 -87.26
N ALA A 58 52.26 -26.67 -87.89
CA ALA A 58 53.46 -26.23 -87.19
C ALA A 58 53.34 -24.86 -86.49
N SER A 59 52.37 -24.03 -86.91
CA SER A 59 52.07 -22.72 -86.29
C SER A 59 51.28 -22.86 -84.99
N LEU A 60 50.34 -23.81 -84.94
CA LEU A 60 49.47 -24.08 -83.80
C LEU A 60 50.27 -24.67 -82.63
N VAL A 61 51.19 -25.60 -82.94
CA VAL A 61 52.14 -26.17 -81.94
C VAL A 61 53.02 -25.09 -81.31
N LYS A 62 53.38 -24.04 -82.06
CA LYS A 62 54.24 -22.96 -81.56
C LYS A 62 53.51 -22.03 -80.59
N ASN A 63 52.21 -21.77 -80.84
CA ASN A 63 51.35 -20.99 -79.94
C ASN A 63 51.02 -21.79 -78.67
N GLU A 64 50.67 -23.07 -78.80
CA GLU A 64 50.43 -23.96 -77.65
C GLU A 64 51.69 -24.15 -76.79
N LEU A 65 52.87 -24.24 -77.41
CA LEU A 65 54.15 -24.26 -76.68
C LEU A 65 54.41 -22.97 -75.91
N ALA A 66 53.97 -21.82 -76.43
CA ALA A 66 54.09 -20.54 -75.72
C ALA A 66 53.15 -20.48 -74.51
N LEU A 67 51.89 -20.92 -74.66
CA LEU A 67 50.92 -21.06 -73.57
C LEU A 67 51.43 -22.02 -72.49
N LEU A 68 51.92 -23.20 -72.87
CA LEU A 68 52.49 -24.18 -71.93
C LEU A 68 53.73 -23.66 -71.19
N LYS A 69 54.56 -22.83 -71.85
CA LYS A 69 55.70 -22.17 -71.18
C LYS A 69 55.23 -21.13 -70.17
N GLN A 70 54.16 -20.40 -70.47
CA GLN A 70 53.55 -19.44 -69.57
C GLN A 70 52.90 -20.14 -68.38
N GLU A 71 52.06 -21.15 -68.62
CA GLU A 71 51.46 -21.98 -67.55
C GLU A 71 52.51 -22.64 -66.67
N LYS A 72 53.61 -23.16 -67.26
CA LYS A 72 54.75 -23.67 -66.49
C LYS A 72 55.32 -22.60 -65.56
N HIS A 73 55.52 -21.38 -66.05
CA HIS A 73 56.08 -20.30 -65.25
C HIS A 73 55.15 -19.91 -64.10
N GLU A 74 53.85 -19.81 -64.37
CA GLU A 74 52.82 -19.53 -63.37
C GLU A 74 52.74 -20.63 -62.31
N MET A 75 52.79 -21.90 -62.73
CA MET A 75 52.86 -23.06 -61.83
C MET A 75 54.14 -23.09 -60.99
N GLU A 76 55.29 -22.70 -61.55
CA GLU A 76 56.55 -22.59 -60.80
C GLU A 76 56.51 -21.48 -59.75
N VAL A 77 55.88 -20.34 -60.07
CA VAL A 77 55.67 -19.24 -59.11
C VAL A 77 54.71 -19.68 -58.01
N GLN A 78 53.58 -20.32 -58.35
CA GLN A 78 52.64 -20.86 -57.36
C GLN A 78 53.29 -21.92 -56.46
N LYS A 79 54.09 -22.81 -57.03
CA LYS A 79 54.82 -23.83 -56.27
C LYS A 79 55.80 -23.20 -55.29
N LYS A 80 56.59 -22.22 -55.72
CA LYS A 80 57.51 -21.49 -54.83
C LYS A 80 56.76 -20.77 -53.71
N LEU A 81 55.58 -20.24 -54.00
CA LEU A 81 54.72 -19.56 -53.04
C LEU A 81 54.11 -20.56 -52.03
N ALA A 82 53.71 -21.75 -52.48
CA ALA A 82 53.25 -22.84 -51.62
C ALA A 82 54.38 -23.37 -50.72
N GLU A 83 55.58 -23.59 -51.27
CA GLU A 83 56.76 -24.01 -50.51
C GLU A 83 57.15 -22.95 -49.45
N ALA A 84 57.09 -21.66 -49.80
CA ALA A 84 57.30 -20.57 -48.85
C ALA A 84 56.23 -20.55 -47.74
N LEU A 85 54.98 -20.90 -48.06
CA LEU A 85 53.87 -21.03 -47.11
C LEU A 85 54.09 -22.18 -46.13
N GLU A 86 54.51 -23.34 -46.62
CA GLU A 86 54.86 -24.49 -45.78
C GLU A 86 56.04 -24.16 -44.86
N LEU A 87 57.07 -23.49 -45.37
CA LEU A 87 58.19 -22.99 -44.58
C LEU A 87 57.74 -21.99 -43.50
N SER A 88 56.84 -21.06 -43.83
CA SER A 88 56.28 -20.10 -42.87
C SER A 88 55.45 -20.79 -41.78
N GLN A 89 54.66 -21.81 -42.13
CA GLN A 89 53.93 -22.64 -41.17
C GLN A 89 54.88 -23.38 -40.23
N LEU A 90 55.98 -23.91 -40.77
CA LEU A 90 56.99 -24.62 -39.98
C LEU A 90 57.72 -23.66 -39.02
N ILE A 91 58.04 -22.45 -39.48
CA ILE A 91 58.62 -21.38 -38.65
C ILE A 91 57.68 -20.98 -37.51
N ASN A 92 56.37 -20.80 -37.79
CA ASN A 92 55.39 -20.47 -36.75
C ASN A 92 55.19 -21.62 -35.76
N LEU A 93 55.17 -22.87 -36.22
CA LEU A 93 55.12 -24.04 -35.34
C LEU A 93 56.33 -24.06 -34.38
N LEU A 94 57.52 -23.74 -34.88
CA LEU A 94 58.73 -23.65 -34.07
C LEU A 94 58.69 -22.49 -33.06
N TYR A 95 58.07 -21.35 -33.40
CA TYR A 95 57.85 -20.27 -32.42
C TYR A 95 56.78 -20.61 -31.38
N SER A 96 55.80 -21.46 -31.71
CA SER A 96 54.74 -21.88 -30.77
C SER A 96 55.16 -22.94 -29.74
N THR A 97 56.36 -23.53 -29.87
CA THR A 97 56.80 -24.65 -29.02
C THR A 97 57.66 -24.26 -27.82
N GLU A 98 57.71 -22.97 -27.44
CA GLU A 98 58.48 -22.41 -26.31
C GLU A 98 60.01 -22.70 -26.30
N MET A 99 60.54 -23.42 -27.30
CA MET A 99 61.97 -23.78 -27.38
C MET A 99 62.85 -22.67 -27.99
N VAL A 100 62.26 -21.69 -28.69
CA VAL A 100 62.98 -20.62 -29.39
C VAL A 100 62.33 -19.26 -29.11
N SER A 101 63.11 -18.31 -28.59
CA SER A 101 62.65 -16.93 -28.31
C SER A 101 62.61 -16.10 -29.59
N ARG A 102 61.50 -15.39 -29.84
CA ARG A 102 61.38 -14.42 -30.95
C ARG A 102 62.34 -13.23 -30.72
N PRO A 103 63.16 -12.82 -31.70
CA PRO A 103 64.03 -11.64 -31.54
C PRO A 103 63.24 -10.35 -31.35
N LEU A 104 63.68 -9.48 -30.43
CA LEU A 104 62.93 -8.33 -29.92
C LEU A 104 62.75 -7.14 -30.88
N ASN A 105 63.28 -7.18 -32.12
CA ASN A 105 63.45 -6.00 -32.99
C ASN A 105 63.01 -6.19 -34.46
N GLU A 106 62.15 -7.15 -34.79
CA GLU A 106 61.45 -7.10 -36.08
C GLU A 106 60.13 -6.34 -35.90
N ASP A 107 60.12 -5.09 -36.37
CA ASP A 107 58.89 -4.34 -36.58
C ASP A 107 57.88 -5.23 -37.32
N THR A 108 56.69 -5.34 -36.75
CA THR A 108 55.50 -6.06 -37.22
C THR A 108 55.01 -5.68 -38.64
N SER A 109 55.77 -4.90 -39.41
CA SER A 109 55.46 -4.48 -40.79
C SER A 109 55.80 -5.52 -41.86
N THR A 110 56.54 -6.59 -41.55
CA THR A 110 57.00 -7.56 -42.57
C THR A 110 55.96 -8.61 -42.96
N TYR A 111 54.94 -8.89 -42.14
CA TYR A 111 53.88 -9.85 -42.49
C TYR A 111 52.88 -9.31 -43.52
N HIS A 112 52.70 -7.98 -43.63
CA HIS A 112 51.77 -7.40 -44.60
C HIS A 112 52.35 -7.26 -46.01
N ASN A 113 53.67 -7.38 -46.18
CA ASN A 113 54.37 -7.17 -47.44
C ASN A 113 54.60 -8.45 -48.28
N GLN A 114 54.06 -9.61 -47.90
CA GLN A 114 54.29 -10.89 -48.62
C GLN A 114 53.08 -11.46 -49.39
N TYR A 115 51.93 -10.77 -49.42
CA TYR A 115 50.83 -11.09 -50.34
C TYR A 115 50.66 -9.95 -51.34
N PRO A 116 50.53 -10.22 -52.66
CA PRO A 116 50.11 -9.18 -53.60
C PRO A 116 48.63 -8.88 -53.35
N ILE A 117 48.33 -8.06 -52.34
CA ILE A 117 46.97 -7.58 -52.01
C ILE A 117 46.28 -7.04 -53.27
N GLY A 118 47.06 -6.46 -54.20
CA GLY A 118 46.57 -5.94 -55.47
C GLY A 118 45.81 -6.94 -56.35
N SER A 119 46.02 -8.26 -56.24
CA SER A 119 45.24 -9.24 -57.03
C SER A 119 43.85 -9.55 -56.43
N PHE A 120 43.63 -9.16 -55.17
CA PHE A 120 42.34 -9.31 -54.47
C PHE A 120 41.49 -8.03 -54.54
N ILE A 121 42.11 -6.90 -54.84
CA ILE A 121 41.44 -5.62 -55.01
C ILE A 121 40.82 -5.55 -56.41
N CYS A 122 39.55 -5.16 -56.45
CA CYS A 122 38.86 -4.89 -57.70
C CYS A 122 39.44 -3.61 -58.34
N PRO A 123 39.98 -3.66 -59.58
CA PRO A 123 40.56 -2.48 -60.22
C PRO A 123 39.56 -1.35 -60.51
N LEU A 124 38.25 -1.63 -60.44
CA LEU A 124 37.18 -0.65 -60.70
C LEU A 124 36.72 0.10 -59.45
N CYS A 125 36.63 -0.58 -58.31
CA CYS A 125 36.10 0.01 -57.08
C CYS A 125 37.16 0.18 -55.98
N ASP A 126 38.38 -0.28 -56.22
CA ASP A 126 39.50 -0.20 -55.27
C ASP A 126 39.22 -0.84 -53.90
N GLU A 127 38.26 -1.76 -53.88
CA GLU A 127 37.88 -2.55 -52.70
C GLU A 127 38.19 -4.03 -52.92
N MET A 128 38.43 -4.77 -51.83
CA MET A 128 38.62 -6.21 -51.89
C MET A 128 37.36 -6.91 -52.41
N MET A 129 37.52 -7.72 -53.46
CA MET A 129 36.41 -8.42 -54.12
C MET A 129 35.70 -9.38 -53.14
N VAL A 130 34.38 -9.31 -53.09
CA VAL A 130 33.51 -10.22 -52.32
C VAL A 130 32.97 -11.31 -53.25
N ASP A 131 32.58 -10.92 -54.47
CA ASP A 131 32.08 -11.80 -55.52
C ASP A 131 32.89 -11.57 -56.80
N PRO A 132 34.14 -12.08 -56.86
CA PRO A 132 34.99 -11.91 -58.03
C PRO A 132 34.39 -12.64 -59.24
N VAL A 133 34.24 -11.91 -60.35
CA VAL A 133 33.81 -12.42 -61.65
C VAL A 133 34.85 -12.08 -62.71
N ALA A 134 35.20 -13.04 -63.54
CA ALA A 134 36.07 -12.86 -64.69
C ALA A 134 35.24 -12.46 -65.93
N ILE A 135 35.78 -11.53 -66.72
CA ILE A 135 35.33 -11.23 -68.07
C ILE A 135 36.17 -12.02 -69.08
N ILE A 136 35.77 -12.05 -70.36
CA ILE A 136 36.35 -12.91 -71.42
C ILE A 136 37.88 -12.79 -71.54
N CYS A 137 38.45 -11.61 -71.31
CA CYS A 137 39.90 -11.40 -71.37
C CYS A 137 40.66 -11.94 -70.13
N GLY A 138 40.00 -12.64 -69.20
CA GLY A 138 40.59 -13.27 -68.01
C GLY A 138 40.74 -12.37 -66.77
N HIS A 139 40.49 -11.06 -66.87
CA HIS A 139 40.56 -10.14 -65.74
C HIS A 139 39.34 -10.29 -64.81
N SER A 140 39.58 -10.27 -63.49
CA SER A 140 38.53 -10.41 -62.47
C SER A 140 38.19 -9.07 -61.81
N PHE A 141 36.89 -8.86 -61.57
CA PHE A 141 36.35 -7.66 -60.94
C PHE A 141 35.28 -8.04 -59.92
N GLU A 142 34.95 -7.14 -59.00
CA GLU A 142 33.76 -7.26 -58.16
C GLU A 142 32.51 -7.23 -59.04
N ARG A 143 31.61 -8.21 -58.89
CA ARG A 143 30.41 -8.36 -59.72
C ARG A 143 29.62 -7.06 -59.84
N LYS A 144 29.36 -6.39 -58.72
CA LYS A 144 28.59 -5.14 -58.72
C LYS A 144 29.28 -4.03 -59.52
N ALA A 145 30.59 -3.91 -59.36
CA ALA A 145 31.39 -2.86 -60.00
C ALA A 145 31.44 -3.03 -61.52
N ILE A 146 31.67 -4.25 -62.02
CA ILE A 146 31.74 -4.50 -63.46
C ILE A 146 30.36 -4.45 -64.13
N GLN A 147 29.30 -4.90 -63.44
CA GLN A 147 27.94 -4.77 -63.95
C GLN A 147 27.54 -3.29 -64.10
N GLU A 148 27.90 -2.44 -63.14
CA GLU A 148 27.66 -1.00 -63.22
C GLU A 148 28.51 -0.34 -64.33
N TYR A 149 29.75 -0.78 -64.52
CA TYR A 149 30.60 -0.34 -65.62
C TYR A 149 29.99 -0.64 -67.00
N PHE A 150 29.44 -1.85 -67.18
CA PHE A 150 28.73 -2.22 -68.41
C PHE A 150 27.41 -1.47 -68.60
N LYS A 151 26.65 -1.20 -67.51
CA LYS A 151 25.43 -0.39 -67.57
C LYS A 151 25.68 1.05 -68.03
N ARG A 152 26.86 1.59 -67.78
CA ARG A 152 27.27 2.93 -68.22
C ARG A 152 27.66 3.02 -69.71
N GLY A 153 27.53 1.91 -70.44
CA GLY A 153 27.78 1.87 -71.89
C GLY A 153 29.23 1.62 -72.27
N ASN A 154 30.07 1.17 -71.35
CA ASN A 154 31.46 0.78 -71.64
C ASN A 154 31.51 -0.70 -72.05
N TYR A 155 32.20 -0.99 -73.17
CA TYR A 155 32.30 -2.34 -73.75
C TYR A 155 33.75 -2.85 -73.82
N ASP A 156 34.67 -2.17 -73.14
CA ASP A 156 36.07 -2.52 -73.06
C ASP A 156 36.43 -3.10 -71.67
N CYS A 157 37.52 -3.85 -71.59
CA CYS A 157 38.08 -4.26 -70.31
C CYS A 157 38.67 -3.04 -69.58
N PRO A 158 38.25 -2.72 -68.33
CA PRO A 158 38.80 -1.60 -67.57
C PRO A 158 40.32 -1.64 -67.35
N THR A 159 40.91 -2.84 -67.34
CA THR A 159 42.34 -3.05 -67.03
C THR A 159 43.21 -3.06 -68.29
N CYS A 160 42.83 -3.82 -69.32
CA CYS A 160 43.64 -3.98 -70.54
C CYS A 160 43.12 -3.19 -71.76
N ARG A 161 41.97 -2.50 -71.63
CA ARG A 161 41.32 -1.69 -72.69
C ARG A 161 41.02 -2.46 -73.98
N GLN A 162 40.87 -3.78 -73.89
CA GLN A 162 40.44 -4.62 -75.03
C GLN A 162 38.92 -4.60 -75.16
N ASP A 163 38.41 -4.41 -76.37
CA ASP A 163 36.98 -4.49 -76.68
C ASP A 163 36.45 -5.92 -76.44
N LEU A 164 35.33 -6.02 -75.71
CA LEU A 164 34.75 -7.28 -75.28
C LEU A 164 33.70 -7.76 -76.31
N GLN A 165 33.85 -9.00 -76.79
CA GLN A 165 32.91 -9.62 -77.72
C GLN A 165 31.59 -10.07 -77.05
N SER A 166 31.56 -10.19 -75.72
CA SER A 166 30.38 -10.52 -74.93
C SER A 166 30.53 -9.99 -73.49
N GLN A 167 29.39 -9.70 -72.85
CA GLN A 167 29.30 -9.21 -71.45
C GLN A 167 29.05 -10.34 -70.45
N GLU A 168 29.25 -11.61 -70.85
CA GLU A 168 29.13 -12.75 -69.96
C GLU A 168 30.15 -12.68 -68.81
N LEU A 169 29.65 -12.88 -67.59
CA LEU A 169 30.44 -12.85 -66.36
C LEU A 169 30.60 -14.27 -65.82
N THR A 170 31.84 -14.78 -65.82
CA THR A 170 32.15 -16.10 -65.26
C THR A 170 32.57 -15.95 -63.80
N PRO A 171 31.88 -16.59 -62.83
CA PRO A 171 32.31 -16.54 -61.42
C PRO A 171 33.73 -17.10 -61.24
N ASN A 172 34.61 -16.33 -60.60
CA ASN A 172 35.96 -16.79 -60.26
C ASN A 172 35.96 -17.42 -58.86
N VAL A 173 35.58 -18.69 -58.79
CA VAL A 173 35.43 -19.43 -57.53
C VAL A 173 36.78 -19.59 -56.81
N ASN A 174 37.87 -19.82 -57.56
CA ASN A 174 39.22 -19.96 -56.99
C ASN A 174 39.68 -18.67 -56.31
N LEU A 175 39.53 -17.53 -56.99
CA LEU A 175 39.88 -16.22 -56.41
C LEU A 175 39.05 -15.91 -55.17
N ARG A 176 37.75 -16.24 -55.20
CA ARG A 176 36.88 -16.09 -54.03
C ARG A 176 37.36 -16.93 -52.85
N SER A 177 37.69 -18.20 -53.08
CA SER A 177 38.22 -19.09 -52.04
C SER A 177 39.56 -18.57 -51.49
N SER A 178 40.47 -18.10 -52.34
CA SER A 178 41.75 -17.51 -51.91
C SER A 178 41.56 -16.23 -51.09
N ILE A 179 40.62 -15.36 -51.46
CA ILE A 179 40.28 -14.16 -50.69
C ILE A 179 39.69 -14.54 -49.33
N GLN A 180 38.80 -15.53 -49.28
CA GLN A 180 38.21 -16.01 -48.02
C GLN A 180 39.25 -16.64 -47.09
N GLU A 181 40.15 -17.47 -47.64
CA GLU A 181 41.25 -18.08 -46.89
C GLU A 181 42.22 -17.01 -46.37
N TRP A 182 42.55 -16.00 -47.19
CA TRP A 182 43.35 -14.86 -46.77
C TRP A 182 42.67 -14.07 -45.64
N LYS A 183 41.38 -13.74 -45.77
CA LYS A 183 40.60 -13.06 -44.72
C LYS A 183 40.61 -13.86 -43.42
N LYS A 184 40.45 -15.19 -43.50
CA LYS A 184 40.51 -16.05 -42.33
C LYS A 184 41.90 -16.00 -41.68
N ARG A 185 42.97 -16.13 -42.46
CA ARG A 185 44.35 -16.04 -41.96
C ARG A 185 44.69 -14.68 -41.35
N ASP A 186 44.22 -13.59 -41.97
CA ASP A 186 44.38 -12.23 -41.45
C ASP A 186 43.70 -12.08 -40.09
N MET A 187 42.48 -12.63 -39.95
CA MET A 187 41.75 -12.62 -38.69
C MET A 187 42.38 -13.53 -37.62
N ASP A 188 42.81 -14.75 -37.99
CA ASP A 188 43.54 -15.65 -37.08
C ASP A 188 44.86 -15.02 -36.62
N TRP A 189 45.57 -14.29 -37.49
CA TRP A 189 46.77 -13.54 -37.13
C TRP A 189 46.45 -12.38 -36.18
N LYS A 190 45.43 -11.57 -36.47
CA LYS A 190 44.97 -10.49 -35.59
C LYS A 190 44.57 -11.03 -34.21
N PHE A 191 43.90 -12.18 -34.18
CA PHE A 191 43.54 -12.87 -32.95
C PHE A 191 44.78 -13.27 -32.14
N GLN A 192 45.76 -13.94 -32.76
CA GLN A 192 47.00 -14.33 -32.08
C GLN A 192 47.82 -13.11 -31.61
N ALA A 193 47.84 -12.02 -32.39
CA ALA A 193 48.46 -10.77 -31.97
C ALA A 193 47.76 -10.16 -30.74
N ALA A 194 46.42 -10.18 -30.70
CA ALA A 194 45.62 -9.71 -29.57
C ALA A 194 45.82 -10.60 -28.33
N VAL A 195 45.85 -11.93 -28.48
CA VAL A 195 46.18 -12.87 -27.38
C VAL A 195 47.54 -12.55 -26.77
N ALA A 196 48.57 -12.38 -27.60
CA ALA A 196 49.91 -12.02 -27.15
C ALA A 196 49.93 -10.65 -26.45
N GLY A 197 49.19 -9.67 -26.97
CA GLY A 197 49.07 -8.33 -26.38
C GLY A 197 48.36 -8.32 -25.03
N ILE A 198 47.30 -9.11 -24.86
CA ILE A 198 46.57 -9.27 -23.57
C ILE A 198 47.46 -9.90 -22.51
N ASN A 199 48.37 -10.80 -22.90
CA ASN A 199 49.33 -11.43 -22.01
C ASN A 199 50.57 -10.56 -21.71
N SER A 200 50.72 -9.40 -22.35
CA SER A 200 51.85 -8.48 -22.12
C SER A 200 51.75 -7.77 -20.77
N ASP A 201 52.88 -7.44 -20.13
CA ASP A 201 52.87 -6.64 -18.88
C ASP A 201 52.63 -5.13 -19.11
N ASP A 202 52.71 -4.65 -20.36
CA ASP A 202 52.50 -3.25 -20.71
C ASP A 202 51.00 -2.89 -20.82
N PRO A 203 50.47 -1.98 -19.98
CA PRO A 203 49.07 -1.55 -20.01
C PRO A 203 48.63 -0.95 -21.36
N PHE A 204 49.52 -0.24 -22.06
CA PHE A 204 49.16 0.39 -23.34
C PHE A 204 48.94 -0.67 -24.43
N ARG A 205 49.86 -1.64 -24.53
CA ARG A 205 49.72 -2.79 -25.42
C ARG A 205 48.50 -3.64 -25.06
N LYS A 206 48.23 -3.86 -23.78
CA LYS A 206 47.03 -4.55 -23.30
C LYS A 206 45.74 -3.85 -23.75
N ASN A 207 45.66 -2.53 -23.62
CA ASN A 207 44.46 -1.79 -24.04
C ASN A 207 44.20 -1.90 -25.53
N LYS A 208 45.24 -1.69 -26.35
CA LYS A 208 45.11 -1.89 -27.79
C LYS A 208 44.66 -3.31 -28.12
N ALA A 209 45.22 -4.31 -27.44
CA ALA A 209 44.85 -5.71 -27.64
C ALA A 209 43.41 -6.01 -27.20
N PHE A 210 42.89 -5.37 -26.15
CA PHE A 210 41.47 -5.48 -25.78
C PHE A 210 40.56 -4.82 -26.83
N ASP A 211 40.96 -3.67 -27.37
CA ASP A 211 40.23 -2.97 -28.44
C ASP A 211 40.19 -3.79 -29.72
N ASP A 212 41.29 -4.44 -30.08
CA ASP A 212 41.34 -5.35 -31.23
C ASP A 212 40.51 -6.62 -30.96
N MET A 213 40.57 -7.17 -29.74
CA MET A 213 39.85 -8.40 -29.36
C MET A 213 38.33 -8.22 -29.34
N GLN A 214 37.82 -7.07 -28.87
CA GLN A 214 36.36 -6.85 -28.76
C GLN A 214 35.64 -6.87 -30.12
N ASP A 215 36.35 -6.60 -31.22
CA ASP A 215 35.80 -6.64 -32.58
C ASP A 215 35.89 -8.06 -33.16
N LEU A 216 36.91 -8.83 -32.76
CA LEU A 216 37.06 -10.23 -33.16
C LEU A 216 35.99 -11.12 -32.52
N VAL A 217 35.76 -10.97 -31.22
CA VAL A 217 34.82 -11.80 -30.45
C VAL A 217 33.34 -11.55 -30.78
N ASP A 218 33.02 -10.50 -31.54
CA ASP A 218 31.67 -10.33 -32.11
C ASP A 218 31.32 -11.51 -33.05
N ILE A 219 32.32 -12.17 -33.63
CA ILE A 219 32.20 -13.41 -34.39
C ILE A 219 32.32 -14.60 -33.43
N SER A 220 31.30 -15.47 -33.42
CA SER A 220 31.20 -16.58 -32.46
C SER A 220 32.39 -17.54 -32.47
N GLU A 221 33.01 -17.81 -33.64
CA GLU A 221 34.20 -18.66 -33.74
C GLU A 221 35.36 -18.13 -32.88
N TYR A 222 35.60 -16.81 -32.90
CA TYR A 222 36.70 -16.20 -32.15
C TYR A 222 36.35 -15.99 -30.68
N ALA A 223 35.07 -15.85 -30.32
CA ALA A 223 34.65 -15.87 -28.92
C ALA A 223 34.94 -17.25 -28.27
N VAL A 224 34.66 -18.35 -28.98
CA VAL A 224 34.97 -19.70 -28.51
C VAL A 224 36.49 -19.90 -28.41
N LYS A 225 37.25 -19.52 -29.44
CA LYS A 225 38.73 -19.56 -29.39
C LYS A 225 39.29 -18.75 -28.21
N ALA A 226 38.77 -17.54 -27.96
CA ALA A 226 39.20 -16.71 -26.83
C ALA A 226 38.95 -17.38 -25.47
N ALA A 227 37.85 -18.12 -25.34
CA ALA A 227 37.54 -18.89 -24.14
C ALA A 227 38.48 -20.09 -23.97
N GLU A 228 38.75 -20.83 -25.06
CA GLU A 228 39.67 -21.98 -25.09
C GLU A 228 41.13 -21.58 -24.79
N GLU A 229 41.56 -20.39 -25.24
CA GLU A 229 42.86 -19.77 -24.92
C GLU A 229 42.97 -19.29 -23.46
N GLY A 230 41.93 -19.49 -22.64
CA GLY A 230 41.96 -19.17 -21.22
C GLY A 230 42.00 -17.67 -20.91
N LEU A 231 41.45 -16.83 -21.78
CA LEU A 231 41.47 -15.37 -21.60
C LEU A 231 40.46 -14.83 -20.57
N ILE A 232 39.49 -15.65 -20.14
CA ILE A 232 38.42 -15.25 -19.21
C ILE A 232 38.99 -14.59 -17.92
N PRO A 233 39.94 -15.19 -17.19
CA PRO A 233 40.51 -14.56 -16.00
C PRO A 233 41.20 -13.22 -16.30
N LYS A 234 41.82 -13.07 -17.48
CA LYS A 234 42.47 -11.82 -17.90
C LYS A 234 41.46 -10.70 -18.13
N PHE A 235 40.34 -11.01 -18.78
CA PHE A 235 39.24 -10.05 -18.93
C PHE A 235 38.62 -9.66 -17.58
N VAL A 236 38.48 -10.61 -16.63
CA VAL A 236 37.93 -10.29 -15.30
C VAL A 236 38.92 -9.50 -14.44
N GLU A 237 40.21 -9.79 -14.55
CA GLU A 237 41.27 -9.06 -13.84
C GLU A 237 41.37 -7.61 -14.32
N SER A 238 41.20 -7.36 -15.63
CA SER A 238 41.26 -6.00 -16.18
C SER A 238 40.14 -5.10 -15.67
N LEU A 239 38.97 -5.65 -15.29
CA LEU A 239 37.90 -4.89 -14.63
C LEU A 239 38.31 -4.29 -13.26
N LYS A 240 39.45 -4.69 -12.69
CA LYS A 240 40.00 -4.14 -11.44
C LYS A 240 40.96 -2.96 -11.69
N ASP A 241 41.64 -2.95 -12.83
CA ASP A 241 42.71 -1.98 -13.11
C ASP A 241 42.12 -0.79 -13.86
N THR A 242 42.10 0.38 -13.21
CA THR A 242 41.56 1.61 -13.80
C THR A 242 42.37 2.12 -14.99
N ARG A 243 43.57 1.57 -15.23
CA ARG A 243 44.39 1.89 -16.40
C ARG A 243 43.98 1.10 -17.64
N LEU A 244 43.19 0.04 -17.46
CA LEU A 244 42.80 -0.86 -18.54
C LEU A 244 41.40 -0.53 -19.09
N ASN A 245 41.16 -0.83 -20.37
CA ASN A 245 39.88 -0.59 -21.02
C ASN A 245 38.82 -1.57 -20.53
N SER A 246 38.10 -1.18 -19.48
CA SER A 246 37.02 -1.96 -18.89
C SER A 246 35.87 -2.21 -19.85
N VAL A 247 35.56 -1.24 -20.73
CA VAL A 247 34.45 -1.35 -21.71
C VAL A 247 34.71 -2.46 -22.70
N ALA A 248 35.93 -2.50 -23.27
CA ALA A 248 36.35 -3.54 -24.19
C ALA A 248 36.38 -4.92 -23.50
N ALA A 249 36.90 -4.98 -22.27
CA ALA A 249 36.90 -6.21 -21.48
C ALA A 249 35.48 -6.72 -21.17
N GLU A 250 34.54 -5.84 -20.83
CA GLU A 250 33.13 -6.20 -20.64
C GLU A 250 32.46 -6.64 -21.95
N LYS A 251 32.77 -6.01 -23.09
CA LYS A 251 32.27 -6.45 -24.40
C LYS A 251 32.77 -7.86 -24.72
N CYS A 252 34.06 -8.15 -24.48
CA CYS A 252 34.59 -9.50 -24.61
C CYS A 252 33.87 -10.49 -23.70
N LEU A 253 33.73 -10.20 -22.41
CA LEU A 253 33.01 -11.07 -21.46
C LEU A 253 31.54 -11.28 -21.87
N TYR A 254 30.88 -10.25 -22.41
CA TYR A 254 29.51 -10.36 -22.92
C TYR A 254 29.42 -11.32 -24.10
N CYS A 255 30.30 -11.18 -25.11
CA CYS A 255 30.32 -12.06 -26.28
C CYS A 255 30.63 -13.51 -25.89
N LEU A 256 31.56 -13.72 -24.95
CA LEU A 256 31.85 -15.04 -24.40
C LEU A 256 30.63 -15.61 -23.65
N ALA A 257 29.97 -14.82 -22.80
CA ALA A 257 28.75 -15.26 -22.12
C ALA A 257 27.60 -15.57 -23.09
N LYS A 258 27.52 -14.87 -24.23
CA LYS A 258 26.48 -15.04 -25.25
C LYS A 258 26.70 -16.28 -26.13
N TYR A 259 27.95 -16.56 -26.52
CA TYR A 259 28.27 -17.60 -27.51
C TYR A 259 28.85 -18.89 -26.89
N CYS A 260 29.38 -18.83 -25.67
CA CYS A 260 30.11 -19.95 -25.04
C CYS A 260 29.37 -20.48 -23.80
N GLU A 261 28.33 -21.30 -24.01
CA GLU A 261 27.54 -21.89 -22.90
C GLU A 261 28.40 -22.68 -21.91
N ASP A 262 29.33 -23.51 -22.39
CA ASP A 262 30.20 -24.35 -21.56
C ASP A 262 31.18 -23.56 -20.69
N HIS A 263 31.44 -22.30 -21.05
CA HIS A 263 32.40 -21.43 -20.37
C HIS A 263 31.75 -20.45 -19.40
N LYS A 264 30.41 -20.37 -19.33
CA LYS A 264 29.71 -19.46 -18.40
C LYS A 264 30.07 -19.71 -16.94
N LEU A 265 30.26 -20.98 -16.56
CA LEU A 265 30.70 -21.31 -15.20
C LEU A 265 32.08 -20.74 -14.89
N GLN A 266 33.02 -20.82 -15.84
CA GLN A 266 34.36 -20.25 -15.71
C GLN A 266 34.33 -18.73 -15.58
N ILE A 267 33.44 -18.05 -16.30
CA ILE A 267 33.22 -16.59 -16.16
C ILE A 267 32.81 -16.25 -14.73
N VAL A 268 31.89 -17.02 -14.15
CA VAL A 268 31.44 -16.83 -12.77
C VAL A 268 32.56 -17.17 -11.77
N ASP A 269 33.30 -18.27 -11.96
CA ASP A 269 34.41 -18.70 -11.10
C ASP A 269 35.59 -17.72 -11.09
N ALA A 270 35.88 -17.09 -12.24
CA ALA A 270 36.88 -16.03 -12.33
C ALA A 270 36.50 -14.78 -11.50
N GLY A 271 35.25 -14.70 -11.02
CA GLY A 271 34.75 -13.64 -10.16
C GLY A 271 34.10 -12.48 -10.90
N ALA A 272 33.72 -12.67 -12.17
CA ALA A 272 33.13 -11.62 -13.02
C ALA A 272 31.93 -10.93 -12.35
N VAL A 273 30.97 -11.72 -11.83
CA VAL A 273 29.75 -11.21 -11.18
C VAL A 273 30.08 -10.22 -10.06
N ARG A 274 31.01 -10.58 -9.16
CA ARG A 274 31.43 -9.73 -8.05
C ARG A 274 32.07 -8.43 -8.53
N ARG A 275 32.88 -8.48 -9.60
CA ARG A 275 33.54 -7.30 -10.17
C ARG A 275 32.53 -6.35 -10.81
N ILE A 276 31.65 -6.89 -11.65
CA ILE A 276 30.61 -6.13 -12.35
C ILE A 276 29.67 -5.46 -11.33
N VAL A 277 29.18 -6.21 -10.32
CA VAL A 277 28.32 -5.65 -9.27
C VAL A 277 29.00 -4.53 -8.50
N LYS A 278 30.29 -4.67 -8.17
CA LYS A 278 31.05 -3.61 -7.48
C LYS A 278 31.16 -2.34 -8.32
N ARG A 279 31.39 -2.46 -9.63
CA ARG A 279 31.46 -1.31 -10.55
C ARG A 279 30.11 -0.61 -10.67
N MET A 280 29.03 -1.37 -10.87
CA MET A 280 27.68 -0.83 -10.92
C MET A 280 27.30 -0.11 -9.62
N TYR A 281 27.68 -0.66 -8.46
CA TYR A 281 27.46 -0.01 -7.16
C TYR A 281 28.17 1.37 -7.06
N ASN A 282 29.35 1.51 -7.66
CA ASN A 282 30.10 2.76 -7.70
C ASN A 282 29.58 3.76 -8.75
N GLY A 283 28.49 3.45 -9.46
CA GLY A 283 27.92 4.31 -10.51
C GLY A 283 28.52 4.11 -11.90
N GLU A 284 29.50 3.21 -12.07
CA GLU A 284 30.09 2.85 -13.36
C GLU A 284 29.23 1.77 -14.04
N THR A 285 27.98 2.09 -14.37
CA THR A 285 27.09 1.13 -15.03
C THR A 285 27.23 1.25 -16.55
N GLU A 286 27.89 0.26 -17.16
CA GLU A 286 28.01 0.15 -18.61
C GLU A 286 26.89 -0.74 -19.18
N ALA A 287 26.57 -0.58 -20.48
CA ALA A 287 25.51 -1.35 -21.13
C ALA A 287 25.78 -2.87 -21.12
N ASN A 288 27.06 -3.25 -21.17
CA ASN A 288 27.50 -4.64 -21.18
C ASN A 288 27.41 -5.28 -19.79
N SER A 289 27.68 -4.53 -18.70
CA SER A 289 27.61 -5.01 -17.32
C SER A 289 26.32 -5.81 -17.02
N VAL A 290 25.15 -5.21 -17.27
CA VAL A 290 23.86 -5.86 -17.02
C VAL A 290 23.56 -6.94 -18.06
N SER A 291 24.05 -6.78 -19.29
CA SER A 291 23.87 -7.75 -20.37
C SER A 291 24.61 -9.06 -20.08
N ILE A 292 25.81 -9.01 -19.49
CA ILE A 292 26.56 -10.18 -19.00
C ILE A 292 25.74 -10.91 -17.94
N LEU A 293 25.23 -10.20 -16.93
CA LEU A 293 24.40 -10.79 -15.88
C LEU A 293 23.13 -11.43 -16.44
N LEU A 294 22.52 -10.82 -17.47
CA LEU A 294 21.36 -11.37 -18.15
C LEU A 294 21.69 -12.70 -18.82
N GLU A 295 22.74 -12.78 -19.63
CA GLU A 295 23.14 -14.02 -20.31
C GLU A 295 23.52 -15.13 -19.33
N LEU A 296 24.20 -14.79 -18.24
CA LEU A 296 24.54 -15.75 -17.18
C LEU A 296 23.30 -16.22 -16.41
N SER A 297 22.33 -15.33 -16.16
CA SER A 297 21.11 -15.65 -15.40
C SER A 297 20.15 -16.59 -16.12
N LYS A 298 20.29 -16.78 -17.43
CA LYS A 298 19.50 -17.74 -18.21
C LYS A 298 19.85 -19.20 -17.87
N THR A 299 21.02 -19.44 -17.29
CA THR A 299 21.50 -20.77 -16.91
C THR A 299 21.14 -21.07 -15.46
N GLU A 300 20.29 -22.09 -15.24
CA GLU A 300 19.73 -22.41 -13.92
C GLU A 300 20.80 -22.67 -12.85
N THR A 301 21.88 -23.37 -13.19
CA THR A 301 22.98 -23.69 -12.28
C THR A 301 23.77 -22.46 -11.78
N LEU A 302 23.65 -21.32 -12.47
CA LEU A 302 24.37 -20.09 -12.13
C LEU A 302 23.52 -19.11 -11.32
N ILE A 303 22.20 -19.28 -11.30
CA ILE A 303 21.25 -18.41 -10.56
C ILE A 303 21.67 -18.26 -9.10
N GLU A 304 22.04 -19.35 -8.43
CA GLU A 304 22.47 -19.30 -7.02
C GLU A 304 23.75 -18.50 -6.81
N ARG A 305 24.72 -18.63 -7.73
CA ARG A 305 26.01 -17.94 -7.62
C ARG A 305 25.84 -16.43 -7.86
N ILE A 306 24.98 -16.07 -8.80
CA ILE A 306 24.64 -14.67 -9.08
C ILE A 306 23.91 -14.06 -7.89
N GLY A 307 22.80 -14.66 -7.46
CA GLY A 307 21.96 -14.12 -6.38
C GLY A 307 22.62 -14.09 -5.00
N ASN A 308 23.60 -14.97 -4.74
CA ASN A 308 24.39 -14.95 -3.51
C ASN A 308 25.57 -13.97 -3.54
N THR A 309 25.87 -13.36 -4.68
CA THR A 309 26.90 -12.31 -4.75
C THR A 309 26.46 -11.10 -3.93
N LYS A 310 27.34 -10.63 -3.04
CA LYS A 310 27.08 -9.49 -2.15
C LYS A 310 26.61 -8.27 -2.96
N ASP A 311 25.55 -7.62 -2.48
CA ASP A 311 24.95 -6.40 -3.04
C ASP A 311 24.38 -6.54 -4.47
N CYS A 312 24.39 -7.74 -5.07
CA CYS A 312 23.90 -7.97 -6.44
C CYS A 312 22.41 -7.61 -6.59
N ILE A 313 21.55 -8.17 -5.76
CA ILE A 313 20.10 -7.92 -5.82
C ILE A 313 19.75 -6.44 -5.53
N PRO A 314 20.26 -5.80 -4.45
CA PRO A 314 20.02 -4.38 -4.21
C PRO A 314 20.45 -3.47 -5.38
N VAL A 315 21.60 -3.73 -6.00
CA VAL A 315 22.08 -2.97 -7.17
C VAL A 315 21.17 -3.18 -8.38
N LEU A 316 20.74 -4.41 -8.66
CA LEU A 316 19.80 -4.68 -9.75
C LEU A 316 18.44 -3.99 -9.52
N VAL A 317 17.96 -3.94 -8.27
CA VAL A 317 16.72 -3.25 -7.90
C VAL A 317 16.87 -1.73 -8.07
N SER A 318 18.01 -1.13 -7.70
CA SER A 318 18.23 0.32 -7.91
C SER A 318 18.26 0.68 -9.40
N LEU A 319 18.77 -0.21 -10.26
CA LEU A 319 18.79 -0.04 -11.72
C LEU A 319 17.40 -0.08 -12.37
N LEU A 320 16.34 -0.52 -11.68
CA LEU A 320 14.97 -0.44 -12.20
C LEU A 320 14.51 1.01 -12.40
N SER A 321 15.10 1.95 -11.67
CA SER A 321 14.82 3.40 -11.81
C SER A 321 15.82 4.11 -12.72
N ASN A 322 16.65 3.39 -13.47
CA ASN A 322 17.65 3.97 -14.37
C ASN A 322 16.96 4.71 -15.54
N PRO A 323 17.44 5.90 -15.94
CA PRO A 323 16.87 6.66 -17.07
C PRO A 323 16.98 5.92 -18.42
N ASN A 324 17.93 5.00 -18.57
CA ASN A 324 18.04 4.18 -19.76
C ASN A 324 17.04 3.00 -19.72
N PRO A 325 16.03 2.96 -20.63
CA PRO A 325 15.03 1.90 -20.64
C PRO A 325 15.62 0.52 -20.97
N ASP A 326 16.71 0.45 -21.74
CA ASP A 326 17.38 -0.81 -22.04
C ASP A 326 18.01 -1.43 -20.78
N THR A 327 18.72 -0.62 -20.00
CA THR A 327 19.35 -1.05 -18.73
C THR A 327 18.30 -1.48 -17.70
N SER A 328 17.24 -0.70 -17.52
CA SER A 328 16.19 -1.04 -16.55
C SER A 328 15.40 -2.29 -16.96
N SER A 329 15.12 -2.46 -18.26
CA SER A 329 14.49 -3.67 -18.80
C SER A 329 15.36 -4.92 -18.61
N LYS A 330 16.66 -4.83 -18.91
CA LYS A 330 17.60 -5.94 -18.70
C LYS A 330 17.76 -6.28 -17.21
N ALA A 331 17.89 -5.28 -16.34
CA ALA A 331 17.95 -5.49 -14.90
C ALA A 331 16.69 -6.19 -14.37
N LYS A 332 15.51 -5.78 -14.87
CA LYS A 332 14.24 -6.45 -14.57
C LYS A 332 14.22 -7.91 -15.02
N ALA A 333 14.72 -8.21 -16.23
CA ALA A 333 14.79 -9.57 -16.74
C ALA A 333 15.74 -10.45 -15.90
N VAL A 334 16.89 -9.93 -15.46
CA VAL A 334 17.78 -10.64 -14.53
C VAL A 334 17.05 -10.96 -13.23
N LEU A 335 16.38 -9.97 -12.62
CA LEU A 335 15.61 -10.17 -11.39
C LEU A 335 14.47 -11.20 -11.57
N GLN A 336 13.81 -11.22 -12.72
CA GLN A 336 12.78 -12.22 -13.04
C GLN A 336 13.38 -13.64 -13.12
N ASN A 337 14.53 -13.81 -13.76
CA ASN A 337 15.21 -15.11 -13.82
C ASN A 337 15.62 -15.59 -12.42
N LEU A 338 16.11 -14.69 -11.57
CA LEU A 338 16.47 -15.01 -10.18
C LEU A 338 15.25 -15.28 -9.28
N SER A 339 14.06 -14.81 -9.64
CA SER A 339 12.86 -14.84 -8.78
C SER A 339 12.26 -16.24 -8.58
N SER A 340 12.68 -17.23 -9.37
CA SER A 340 12.33 -18.64 -9.17
C SER A 340 12.78 -19.16 -7.80
N ASN A 341 13.88 -18.64 -7.26
CA ASN A 341 14.37 -18.96 -5.94
C ASN A 341 13.70 -18.07 -4.88
N THR A 342 13.04 -18.71 -3.91
CA THR A 342 12.33 -18.05 -2.81
C THR A 342 13.23 -17.09 -2.00
N HIS A 343 14.48 -17.48 -1.73
CA HIS A 343 15.44 -16.65 -1.00
C HIS A 343 15.74 -15.34 -1.73
N PHE A 344 15.87 -15.39 -3.06
CA PHE A 344 16.14 -14.21 -3.86
C PHE A 344 14.90 -13.33 -4.02
N ALA A 345 13.71 -13.91 -4.14
CA ALA A 345 12.46 -13.15 -4.12
C ALA A 345 12.28 -12.38 -2.80
N VAL A 346 12.66 -12.98 -1.67
CA VAL A 346 12.67 -12.33 -0.35
C VAL A 346 13.67 -11.17 -0.32
N LYS A 347 14.93 -11.39 -0.75
CA LYS A 347 15.94 -10.32 -0.84
C LYS A 347 15.53 -9.16 -1.76
N MET A 348 14.80 -9.45 -2.84
CA MET A 348 14.25 -8.42 -3.72
C MET A 348 13.22 -7.54 -2.99
N ALA A 349 12.33 -8.15 -2.19
CA ALA A 349 11.38 -7.42 -1.37
C ALA A 349 12.06 -6.60 -0.27
N GLU A 350 13.12 -7.12 0.36
CA GLU A 350 13.95 -6.35 1.32
C GLU A 350 14.58 -5.11 0.67
N ALA A 351 14.95 -5.20 -0.60
CA ALA A 351 15.43 -4.08 -1.40
C ALA A 351 14.30 -3.15 -1.92
N GLY A 352 13.03 -3.47 -1.65
CA GLY A 352 11.85 -2.67 -2.01
C GLY A 352 11.11 -3.10 -3.27
N TYR A 353 11.49 -4.20 -3.92
CA TYR A 353 10.85 -4.72 -5.13
C TYR A 353 9.93 -5.93 -4.81
N PHE A 354 8.66 -5.64 -4.54
CA PHE A 354 7.68 -6.64 -4.06
C PHE A 354 6.98 -7.43 -5.17
N GLN A 355 7.04 -6.99 -6.43
CA GLN A 355 6.38 -7.67 -7.54
C GLN A 355 6.82 -9.15 -7.68
N SER A 356 8.13 -9.42 -7.62
CA SER A 356 8.65 -10.80 -7.67
C SER A 356 8.28 -11.61 -6.44
N PHE A 357 8.23 -10.97 -5.26
CA PHE A 357 7.80 -11.62 -4.02
C PHE A 357 6.35 -12.10 -4.12
N VAL A 358 5.44 -11.23 -4.58
CA VAL A 358 4.03 -11.56 -4.79
C VAL A 358 3.87 -12.68 -5.82
N ALA A 359 4.57 -12.59 -6.95
CA ALA A 359 4.53 -13.62 -7.99
C ALA A 359 4.99 -14.98 -7.45
N ARG A 360 6.11 -15.03 -6.73
CA ARG A 360 6.64 -16.28 -6.15
C ARG A 360 5.71 -16.84 -5.07
N PHE A 361 5.14 -15.99 -4.22
CA PHE A 361 4.19 -16.39 -3.19
C PHE A 361 2.94 -17.04 -3.79
N ASN A 362 2.46 -16.48 -4.91
CA ASN A 362 1.30 -16.99 -5.65
C ASN A 362 1.61 -18.29 -6.40
N GLN A 363 2.80 -18.43 -6.99
CA GLN A 363 3.24 -19.66 -7.65
C GLN A 363 3.46 -20.81 -6.65
N ALA A 364 3.83 -20.50 -5.41
CA ALA A 364 3.97 -21.45 -4.33
C ALA A 364 2.60 -21.90 -3.74
N ALA A 365 1.49 -21.68 -4.44
CA ALA A 365 0.18 -22.18 -4.01
C ALA A 365 0.20 -23.70 -3.86
N GLY A 366 -0.14 -24.18 -2.66
CA GLY A 366 -0.02 -25.59 -2.26
C GLY A 366 1.28 -25.96 -1.54
N GLN A 367 2.32 -25.11 -1.61
CA GLN A 367 3.56 -25.24 -0.84
C GLN A 367 3.50 -24.35 0.41
N GLN A 368 2.63 -24.72 1.37
CA GLN A 368 2.34 -23.91 2.56
C GLN A 368 3.59 -23.56 3.38
N GLU A 369 4.60 -24.43 3.43
CA GLU A 369 5.88 -24.17 4.10
C GLU A 369 6.64 -23.00 3.46
N THR A 370 6.73 -22.97 2.13
CA THR A 370 7.39 -21.88 1.40
C THR A 370 6.66 -20.56 1.61
N GLN A 371 5.33 -20.59 1.55
CA GLN A 371 4.50 -19.41 1.82
C GLN A 371 4.64 -18.93 3.27
N ALA A 372 4.73 -19.83 4.25
CA ALA A 372 4.95 -19.48 5.65
C ALA A 372 6.32 -18.80 5.87
N LEU A 373 7.40 -19.35 5.29
CA LEU A 373 8.74 -18.74 5.37
C LEU A 373 8.77 -17.34 4.74
N MET A 374 8.09 -17.16 3.60
CA MET A 374 7.96 -15.85 2.98
C MET A 374 7.15 -14.87 3.84
N ALA A 375 6.07 -15.33 4.49
CA ALA A 375 5.27 -14.52 5.40
C ALA A 375 6.07 -14.09 6.64
N GLU A 376 6.89 -14.98 7.21
CA GLU A 376 7.82 -14.65 8.30
C GLU A 376 8.89 -13.64 7.88
N ALA A 377 9.38 -13.71 6.64
CA ALA A 377 10.29 -12.71 6.13
C ALA A 377 9.59 -11.35 5.99
N LEU A 378 8.38 -11.31 5.42
CA LEU A 378 7.58 -10.10 5.26
C LEU A 378 7.26 -9.42 6.60
N GLU A 379 7.04 -10.22 7.64
CA GLU A 379 6.86 -9.77 9.03
C GLU A 379 8.06 -8.97 9.56
N LYS A 380 9.27 -9.17 9.04
CA LYS A 380 10.49 -8.45 9.46
C LYS A 380 10.87 -7.26 8.57
N MET A 381 10.31 -7.16 7.36
CA MET A 381 10.66 -6.13 6.37
C MET A 381 10.10 -4.73 6.67
N GLN A 382 10.76 -3.65 6.28
CA GLN A 382 10.14 -2.31 6.35
C GLN A 382 9.19 -2.11 5.16
N LEU A 383 7.92 -1.78 5.44
CA LEU A 383 6.91 -1.54 4.41
C LEU A 383 6.75 -0.04 4.16
N LYS A 384 6.67 0.34 2.88
CA LYS A 384 6.36 1.69 2.42
C LYS A 384 5.05 1.67 1.62
N GLU A 385 4.46 2.84 1.36
CA GLU A 385 3.19 2.90 0.64
C GLU A 385 3.26 2.28 -0.78
N ASN A 386 4.41 2.37 -1.46
CA ASN A 386 4.62 1.73 -2.75
C ASN A 386 4.56 0.19 -2.65
N SER A 387 5.11 -0.40 -1.59
CA SER A 387 5.08 -1.85 -1.33
C SER A 387 3.63 -2.37 -1.22
N ILE A 388 2.74 -1.56 -0.64
CA ILE A 388 1.32 -1.89 -0.48
C ILE A 388 0.60 -1.97 -1.83
N ASN A 389 1.08 -1.27 -2.86
CA ASN A 389 0.48 -1.37 -4.20
C ASN A 389 0.71 -2.73 -4.85
N ASP A 390 1.80 -3.42 -4.52
CA ASP A 390 2.06 -4.78 -5.00
C ASP A 390 1.35 -5.80 -4.10
N LEU A 391 1.43 -5.63 -2.77
CA LEU A 391 0.86 -6.56 -1.78
C LEU A 391 -0.68 -6.59 -1.75
N LYS A 392 -1.36 -5.59 -2.35
CA LYS A 392 -2.84 -5.58 -2.47
C LYS A 392 -3.37 -6.54 -3.55
N ASP A 393 -2.51 -7.34 -4.17
CA ASP A 393 -2.89 -8.38 -5.12
C ASP A 393 -3.90 -9.35 -4.48
N LYS A 394 -4.97 -9.68 -5.23
CA LYS A 394 -6.08 -10.48 -4.69
C LYS A 394 -5.62 -11.90 -4.39
N GLN A 395 -4.82 -12.50 -5.27
CA GLN A 395 -4.37 -13.87 -5.11
C GLN A 395 -3.37 -13.98 -3.95
N PHE A 396 -2.52 -12.97 -3.77
CA PHE A 396 -1.61 -12.90 -2.62
C PHE A 396 -2.35 -12.88 -1.29
N VAL A 397 -3.34 -11.98 -1.15
CA VAL A 397 -4.14 -11.87 0.07
C VAL A 397 -4.88 -13.18 0.36
N HIS A 398 -5.52 -13.77 -0.65
CA HIS A 398 -6.21 -15.04 -0.52
C HIS A 398 -5.25 -16.17 -0.06
N ASN A 399 -4.11 -16.33 -0.75
CA ASN A 399 -3.11 -17.34 -0.41
C ASN A 399 -2.50 -17.14 0.98
N LEU A 400 -2.30 -15.89 1.39
CA LEU A 400 -1.77 -15.55 2.72
C LEU A 400 -2.75 -16.01 3.80
N VAL A 401 -4.03 -15.66 3.67
CA VAL A 401 -5.06 -16.02 4.66
C VAL A 401 -5.34 -17.52 4.63
N HIS A 402 -5.28 -18.18 3.47
CA HIS A 402 -5.45 -19.63 3.36
C HIS A 402 -4.41 -20.43 4.18
N LEU A 403 -3.27 -19.83 4.58
CA LEU A 403 -2.34 -20.45 5.55
C LEU A 403 -2.99 -20.73 6.91
N LEU A 404 -4.05 -20.00 7.27
CA LEU A 404 -4.82 -20.24 8.50
C LEU A 404 -5.57 -21.57 8.49
N SER A 405 -5.88 -22.10 7.30
CA SER A 405 -6.51 -23.41 7.10
C SER A 405 -5.56 -24.59 7.35
N SER A 406 -4.25 -24.34 7.49
CA SER A 406 -3.27 -25.39 7.73
C SER A 406 -3.40 -26.01 9.13
N ASN A 407 -2.80 -27.18 9.34
CA ASN A 407 -2.74 -27.81 10.67
C ASN A 407 -1.55 -27.34 11.52
N SER A 408 -0.59 -26.61 10.92
CA SER A 408 0.63 -26.18 11.61
C SER A 408 0.40 -24.90 12.42
N PRO A 409 0.64 -24.88 13.74
CA PRO A 409 0.53 -23.67 14.54
C PRO A 409 1.55 -22.60 14.13
N ALA A 410 2.73 -23.01 13.65
CA ALA A 410 3.77 -22.10 13.17
C ALA A 410 3.29 -21.29 11.96
N TRP A 411 2.67 -21.95 10.98
CA TRP A 411 2.19 -21.29 9.76
C TRP A 411 1.01 -20.37 10.04
N LYS A 412 0.11 -20.77 10.95
CA LYS A 412 -0.95 -19.88 11.47
C LYS A 412 -0.36 -18.63 12.11
N SER A 413 0.64 -18.79 12.99
CA SER A 413 1.32 -17.67 13.64
C SER A 413 2.01 -16.74 12.63
N ALA A 414 2.73 -17.29 11.65
CA ALA A 414 3.36 -16.52 10.58
C ALA A 414 2.34 -15.68 9.80
N CYS A 415 1.22 -16.28 9.41
CA CYS A 415 0.13 -15.58 8.75
C CYS A 415 -0.44 -14.46 9.63
N ILE A 416 -0.79 -14.75 10.88
CA ILE A 416 -1.40 -13.78 11.79
C ILE A 416 -0.49 -12.57 12.01
N LYS A 417 0.80 -12.79 12.27
CA LYS A 417 1.77 -11.68 12.43
C LYS A 417 1.90 -10.85 11.16
N CYS A 418 1.92 -11.51 9.99
CA CYS A 418 1.96 -10.85 8.69
C CYS A 418 0.68 -10.01 8.45
N VAL A 419 -0.52 -10.58 8.67
CA VAL A 419 -1.79 -9.85 8.54
C VAL A 419 -1.82 -8.65 9.50
N LYS A 420 -1.44 -8.84 10.76
CA LYS A 420 -1.35 -7.76 11.76
C LYS A 420 -0.44 -6.60 11.32
N LYS A 421 0.64 -6.91 10.60
CA LYS A 421 1.54 -5.91 10.02
C LYS A 421 0.94 -5.16 8.82
N LEU A 422 0.03 -5.81 8.08
CA LEU A 422 -0.59 -5.25 6.89
C LEU A 422 -1.89 -4.48 7.18
N VAL A 423 -2.59 -4.81 8.27
CA VAL A 423 -3.85 -4.17 8.69
C VAL A 423 -3.75 -2.64 8.92
N PRO A 424 -2.64 -2.05 9.41
CA PRO A 424 -2.50 -0.60 9.53
C PRO A 424 -2.65 0.17 8.20
N TYR A 425 -2.59 -0.50 7.05
CA TYR A 425 -2.75 0.11 5.73
C TYR A 425 -4.20 -0.02 5.23
N PRO A 426 -4.97 1.08 5.05
CA PRO A 426 -6.39 1.01 4.68
C PRO A 426 -6.67 0.26 3.37
N LYS A 427 -5.74 0.35 2.41
CA LYS A 427 -5.81 -0.39 1.14
C LYS A 427 -5.79 -1.90 1.35
N MET A 428 -5.04 -2.40 2.35
CA MET A 428 -4.98 -3.81 2.71
C MET A 428 -6.23 -4.24 3.47
N VAL A 429 -6.74 -3.43 4.41
CA VAL A 429 -7.99 -3.74 5.13
C VAL A 429 -9.14 -3.96 4.16
N LYS A 430 -9.29 -3.06 3.17
CA LYS A 430 -10.30 -3.22 2.12
C LYS A 430 -10.15 -4.54 1.35
N ARG A 431 -8.91 -5.01 1.13
CA ARG A 431 -8.64 -6.29 0.46
C ARG A 431 -8.98 -7.49 1.33
N PHE A 432 -8.54 -7.49 2.59
CA PHE A 432 -8.86 -8.54 3.56
C PHE A 432 -10.38 -8.68 3.77
N VAL A 433 -11.10 -7.58 3.96
CA VAL A 433 -12.57 -7.61 4.14
C VAL A 433 -13.28 -8.07 2.86
N SER A 434 -12.72 -7.79 1.68
CA SER A 434 -13.31 -8.23 0.41
C SER A 434 -13.05 -9.69 0.05
N ASP A 435 -12.08 -10.33 0.70
CA ASP A 435 -11.78 -11.73 0.51
C ASP A 435 -12.79 -12.59 1.32
N PRO A 436 -13.45 -13.58 0.69
CA PRO A 436 -14.53 -14.33 1.33
C PRO A 436 -14.07 -15.24 2.46
N GLU A 437 -12.79 -15.64 2.50
CA GLU A 437 -12.27 -16.60 3.49
C GLU A 437 -11.67 -15.92 4.72
N THR A 438 -11.30 -14.65 4.62
CA THR A 438 -10.57 -13.94 5.67
C THR A 438 -11.27 -13.95 7.02
N ILE A 439 -12.52 -13.49 7.09
CA ILE A 439 -13.26 -13.45 8.35
C ILE A 439 -13.63 -14.87 8.84
N PRO A 440 -14.16 -15.78 7.99
CA PRO A 440 -14.45 -17.15 8.40
C PRO A 440 -13.24 -17.90 8.97
N LEU A 441 -12.05 -17.77 8.37
CA LEU A 441 -10.84 -18.42 8.88
C LEU A 441 -10.36 -17.83 10.20
N LEU A 442 -10.45 -16.51 10.39
CA LEU A 442 -10.17 -15.86 11.68
C LEU A 442 -11.17 -16.30 12.76
N LEU A 443 -12.44 -16.45 12.41
CA LEU A 443 -13.47 -17.00 13.31
C LEU A 443 -13.18 -18.46 13.67
N ASN A 444 -12.78 -19.30 12.71
CA ASN A 444 -12.41 -20.67 12.97
C ASN A 444 -11.23 -20.79 13.96
N LEU A 445 -10.24 -19.89 13.89
CA LEU A 445 -9.16 -19.84 14.88
C LEU A 445 -9.69 -19.57 16.29
N ILE A 446 -10.69 -18.70 16.41
CA ILE A 446 -11.32 -18.35 17.69
C ILE A 446 -12.17 -19.53 18.21
N SER A 447 -12.98 -20.15 17.36
CA SER A 447 -13.95 -21.21 17.71
C SER A 447 -13.31 -22.54 18.09
N PHE A 448 -12.28 -23.00 17.38
CA PHE A 448 -11.70 -24.33 17.58
C PHE A 448 -10.65 -24.36 18.70
N ARG A 449 -10.11 -25.56 19.02
CA ARG A 449 -9.01 -25.77 19.98
C ARG A 449 -7.69 -25.20 19.43
N SER A 450 -7.61 -23.88 19.34
CA SER A 450 -6.40 -23.12 18.99
C SER A 450 -5.72 -22.62 20.26
N ASP A 451 -4.42 -22.33 20.15
CA ASP A 451 -3.63 -21.63 21.16
C ASP A 451 -4.35 -20.34 21.62
N PRO A 452 -4.56 -20.12 22.94
CA PRO A 452 -5.09 -18.87 23.49
C PRO A 452 -4.49 -17.61 22.87
N LEU A 453 -3.17 -17.61 22.59
CA LEU A 453 -2.50 -16.46 21.99
C LEU A 453 -3.01 -16.19 20.56
N LEU A 454 -3.16 -17.22 19.74
CA LEU A 454 -3.70 -17.09 18.38
C LEU A 454 -5.15 -16.62 18.38
N LYS A 455 -5.96 -17.04 19.36
CA LYS A 455 -7.34 -16.56 19.52
C LYS A 455 -7.38 -15.05 19.78
N GLN A 456 -6.50 -14.59 20.67
CA GLN A 456 -6.34 -13.17 20.97
C GLN A 456 -5.92 -12.37 19.74
N GLU A 457 -4.91 -12.84 19.01
CA GLU A 457 -4.43 -12.12 17.83
C GLU A 457 -5.48 -12.10 16.71
N ALA A 458 -6.24 -13.18 16.53
CA ALA A 458 -7.36 -13.22 15.60
C ALA A 458 -8.47 -12.22 16.00
N ALA A 459 -8.83 -12.15 17.28
CA ALA A 459 -9.82 -11.19 17.77
C ALA A 459 -9.36 -9.74 17.59
N GLU A 460 -8.08 -9.46 17.82
CA GLU A 460 -7.48 -8.15 17.58
C GLU A 460 -7.50 -7.76 16.11
N ILE A 461 -7.13 -8.68 15.21
CA ILE A 461 -7.21 -8.44 13.75
C ILE A 461 -8.65 -8.17 13.34
N LEU A 462 -9.63 -8.96 13.81
CA LEU A 462 -11.04 -8.73 13.49
C LEU A 462 -11.52 -7.35 13.96
N ALA A 463 -11.14 -6.92 15.17
CA ALA A 463 -11.51 -5.60 15.68
C ALA A 463 -10.97 -4.48 14.77
N LEU A 464 -9.70 -4.57 14.37
CA LEU A 464 -9.08 -3.59 13.47
C LEU A 464 -9.68 -3.59 12.06
N LEU A 465 -10.07 -4.76 11.54
CA LEU A 465 -10.77 -4.86 10.25
C LEU A 465 -12.15 -4.18 10.32
N ILE A 466 -12.88 -4.37 11.42
CA ILE A 466 -14.21 -3.78 11.66
C ILE A 466 -14.15 -2.27 11.87
N GLU A 467 -13.17 -1.78 12.62
CA GLU A 467 -13.01 -0.36 12.95
C GLU A 467 -13.00 0.49 11.66
N ALA A 468 -12.27 0.01 10.65
CA ALA A 468 -12.15 0.63 9.33
C ALA A 468 -13.38 0.46 8.43
N CYS A 469 -14.31 -0.43 8.77
CA CYS A 469 -15.52 -0.68 7.99
C CYS A 469 -16.61 0.39 8.23
N GLN A 470 -17.40 0.60 7.18
CA GLN A 470 -18.60 1.44 7.21
C GLN A 470 -19.86 0.56 7.32
N PRO A 471 -20.94 1.01 7.99
CA PRO A 471 -22.14 0.19 8.21
C PRO A 471 -22.72 -0.49 6.95
N PRO A 472 -22.77 0.13 5.76
CA PRO A 472 -23.27 -0.54 4.55
C PRO A 472 -22.47 -1.79 4.14
N GLN A 473 -21.18 -1.86 4.49
CA GLN A 473 -20.30 -2.97 4.12
C GLN A 473 -20.66 -4.27 4.85
N PHE A 474 -21.28 -4.18 6.04
CA PHE A 474 -21.75 -5.34 6.80
C PHE A 474 -22.84 -6.14 6.08
N GLN A 475 -23.55 -5.51 5.14
CA GLN A 475 -24.52 -6.18 4.27
C GLN A 475 -23.87 -6.65 2.96
N MET A 476 -22.75 -6.06 2.55
CA MET A 476 -22.11 -6.36 1.27
C MET A 476 -21.19 -7.60 1.32
N TYR A 477 -20.47 -7.78 2.44
CA TYR A 477 -19.46 -8.83 2.57
C TYR A 477 -19.97 -10.00 3.42
N GLN A 478 -19.94 -11.22 2.85
CA GLN A 478 -20.43 -12.43 3.51
C GLN A 478 -19.74 -12.70 4.86
N GLY A 479 -18.43 -12.49 4.95
CA GLY A 479 -17.68 -12.68 6.20
C GLY A 479 -18.18 -11.76 7.33
N LEU A 480 -18.52 -10.50 7.04
CA LEU A 480 -19.08 -9.59 8.04
C LEU A 480 -20.52 -9.98 8.43
N GLN A 481 -21.30 -10.55 7.50
CA GLN A 481 -22.62 -11.11 7.81
C GLN A 481 -22.54 -12.31 8.76
N GLU A 482 -21.55 -13.18 8.55
CA GLU A 482 -21.28 -14.32 9.42
C GLU A 482 -20.83 -13.89 10.82
N LEU A 483 -19.95 -12.87 10.90
CA LEU A 483 -19.48 -12.32 12.17
C LEU A 483 -20.63 -11.77 13.05
N GLN A 484 -21.65 -11.14 12.44
CA GLN A 484 -22.84 -10.63 13.14
C GLN A 484 -23.98 -11.67 13.28
N SER A 485 -23.68 -12.96 13.12
CA SER A 485 -24.64 -14.03 13.41
C SER A 485 -24.81 -14.24 14.91
N GLN A 486 -26.00 -14.69 15.32
CA GLN A 486 -26.31 -15.01 16.73
C GLN A 486 -25.23 -15.92 17.33
N HIS A 487 -24.90 -17.01 16.63
CA HIS A 487 -23.92 -18.00 17.08
C HIS A 487 -22.53 -17.39 17.37
N ASN A 488 -22.02 -16.56 16.46
CA ASN A 488 -20.67 -15.99 16.62
C ASN A 488 -20.65 -14.90 17.69
N VAL A 489 -21.67 -14.06 17.79
CA VAL A 489 -21.76 -13.07 18.86
C VAL A 489 -21.85 -13.76 20.23
N ASP A 490 -22.67 -14.80 20.37
CA ASP A 490 -22.78 -15.58 21.60
C ASP A 490 -21.46 -16.27 21.96
N LEU A 491 -20.73 -16.81 20.97
CA LEU A 491 -19.41 -17.39 21.17
C LEU A 491 -18.39 -16.36 21.70
N LEU A 492 -18.35 -15.16 21.12
CA LEU A 492 -17.46 -14.09 21.57
C LEU A 492 -17.80 -13.66 23.01
N LEU A 493 -19.08 -13.58 23.36
CA LEU A 493 -19.55 -13.29 24.73
C LEU A 493 -19.14 -14.39 25.72
N GLN A 494 -19.23 -15.67 25.33
CA GLN A 494 -18.73 -16.77 26.16
C GLN A 494 -17.22 -16.66 26.42
N PHE A 495 -16.44 -16.14 25.48
CA PHE A 495 -15.00 -15.93 25.69
C PHE A 495 -14.71 -14.79 26.67
N VAL A 496 -15.52 -13.73 26.69
CA VAL A 496 -15.45 -12.70 27.73
C VAL A 496 -15.70 -13.29 29.13
N ALA A 497 -16.61 -14.26 29.25
CA ALA A 497 -16.89 -14.92 30.52
C ALA A 497 -15.76 -15.85 30.99
N LYS A 498 -15.16 -16.63 30.08
CA LYS A 498 -14.24 -17.74 30.41
C LYS A 498 -12.76 -17.37 30.59
N PHE A 499 -12.27 -16.35 29.91
CA PHE A 499 -10.82 -16.08 29.82
C PHE A 499 -10.29 -15.10 30.88
N ASP A 500 -8.96 -15.04 31.08
CA ASP A 500 -8.32 -14.09 32.00
C ASP A 500 -8.37 -12.64 31.49
N CYS A 501 -8.09 -11.68 32.38
CA CYS A 501 -8.31 -10.24 32.17
C CYS A 501 -7.69 -9.66 30.87
N GLN A 502 -6.48 -10.08 30.48
CA GLN A 502 -5.84 -9.60 29.24
C GLN A 502 -6.60 -10.07 27.99
N PHE A 503 -7.07 -11.31 28.00
CA PHE A 503 -7.85 -11.90 26.91
C PHE A 503 -9.25 -11.30 26.85
N LYS A 504 -9.91 -11.08 28.00
CA LYS A 504 -11.23 -10.44 28.07
C LYS A 504 -11.26 -9.10 27.33
N VAL A 505 -10.25 -8.27 27.54
CA VAL A 505 -10.16 -6.94 26.90
C VAL A 505 -10.21 -7.02 25.37
N LYS A 506 -9.58 -8.03 24.77
CA LYS A 506 -9.50 -8.17 23.30
C LYS A 506 -10.85 -8.56 22.71
N PHE A 507 -11.59 -9.44 23.37
CA PHE A 507 -12.95 -9.80 22.97
C PHE A 507 -13.97 -8.69 23.26
N LEU A 508 -13.84 -7.98 24.39
CA LEU A 508 -14.65 -6.80 24.70
C LEU A 508 -14.45 -5.70 23.65
N HIS A 509 -13.22 -5.45 23.22
CA HIS A 509 -12.91 -4.50 22.16
C HIS A 509 -13.55 -4.92 20.83
N LEU A 510 -13.40 -6.18 20.43
CA LEU A 510 -14.04 -6.71 19.22
C LEU A 510 -15.57 -6.56 19.25
N LEU A 511 -16.20 -6.89 20.38
CA LEU A 511 -17.65 -6.75 20.55
C LEU A 511 -18.10 -5.29 20.54
N LEU A 512 -17.30 -4.37 21.11
CA LEU A 512 -17.58 -2.93 21.06
C LEU A 512 -17.56 -2.42 19.62
N GLU A 513 -16.51 -2.74 18.87
CA GLU A 513 -16.38 -2.32 17.47
C GLU A 513 -17.50 -2.91 16.60
N LEU A 514 -17.86 -4.17 16.84
CA LEU A 514 -19.00 -4.80 16.16
C LEU A 514 -20.34 -4.12 16.53
N GLY A 515 -20.54 -3.79 17.81
CA GLY A 515 -21.72 -3.09 18.31
C GLY A 515 -21.87 -1.70 17.69
N ASN A 516 -20.80 -0.90 17.69
CA ASN A 516 -20.80 0.46 17.14
C ASN A 516 -21.18 0.50 15.64
N LYS A 517 -20.90 -0.57 14.89
CA LYS A 517 -21.14 -0.63 13.44
C LYS A 517 -22.39 -1.42 13.05
N SER A 518 -22.92 -2.29 13.92
CA SER A 518 -24.05 -3.18 13.63
C SER A 518 -25.13 -3.14 14.72
N LYS A 519 -26.28 -2.53 14.39
CA LYS A 519 -27.52 -2.60 15.19
C LYS A 519 -27.97 -4.04 15.46
N LYS A 520 -27.75 -4.95 14.49
CA LYS A 520 -28.08 -6.38 14.66
C LYS A 520 -27.25 -6.99 15.80
N ALA A 521 -25.95 -6.72 15.83
CA ALA A 521 -25.08 -7.22 16.90
C ALA A 521 -25.43 -6.60 18.26
N GLN A 522 -25.73 -5.29 18.32
CA GLN A 522 -26.19 -4.63 19.55
C GLN A 522 -27.43 -5.34 20.13
N ASN A 523 -28.43 -5.63 19.30
CA ASN A 523 -29.66 -6.30 19.72
C ASN A 523 -29.39 -7.73 20.22
N ILE A 524 -28.49 -8.47 19.56
CA ILE A 524 -28.11 -9.82 19.98
C ILE A 524 -27.47 -9.79 21.37
N ILE A 525 -26.46 -8.94 21.58
CA ILE A 525 -25.76 -8.80 22.87
C ILE A 525 -26.77 -8.42 23.97
N ARG A 526 -27.67 -7.49 23.67
CA ARG A 526 -28.72 -7.04 24.59
C ARG A 526 -29.69 -8.16 24.99
N SER A 527 -30.07 -9.01 24.04
CA SER A 527 -31.06 -10.08 24.25
C SER A 527 -30.54 -11.26 25.08
N ASN A 528 -29.22 -11.38 25.24
CA ASN A 528 -28.58 -12.48 25.94
C ASN A 528 -28.40 -12.12 27.44
N THR A 529 -29.29 -12.64 28.29
CA THR A 529 -29.31 -12.36 29.73
C THR A 529 -28.02 -12.79 30.45
N ASP A 530 -27.46 -13.94 30.08
CA ASP A 530 -26.24 -14.47 30.70
C ASP A 530 -25.03 -13.60 30.30
N ALA A 531 -25.01 -13.12 29.07
CA ALA A 531 -23.99 -12.21 28.60
C ALA A 531 -24.04 -10.87 29.34
N VAL A 532 -25.24 -10.31 29.51
CA VAL A 532 -25.45 -9.07 30.29
C VAL A 532 -24.94 -9.26 31.72
N ASP A 533 -25.31 -10.36 32.39
CA ASP A 533 -24.83 -10.65 33.76
C ASP A 533 -23.29 -10.74 33.83
N ASN A 534 -22.67 -11.43 32.86
CA ASN A 534 -21.21 -11.50 32.75
C ASN A 534 -20.53 -10.14 32.47
N LEU A 535 -21.17 -9.25 31.71
CA LEU A 535 -20.65 -7.90 31.48
C LEU A 535 -20.69 -7.06 32.75
N PHE A 536 -21.76 -7.18 33.53
CA PHE A 536 -21.87 -6.49 34.82
C PHE A 536 -20.94 -7.06 35.88
N SER A 537 -20.69 -8.37 35.89
CA SER A 537 -19.68 -8.97 36.78
C SER A 537 -18.26 -8.48 36.47
N CYS A 538 -17.97 -8.12 35.20
CA CYS A 538 -16.70 -7.50 34.82
C CYS A 538 -16.47 -6.10 35.43
N LEU A 539 -17.53 -5.42 35.89
CA LEU A 539 -17.41 -4.12 36.57
C LEU A 539 -16.77 -4.26 37.97
N GLY A 540 -16.91 -5.42 38.61
CA GLY A 540 -16.26 -5.74 39.88
C GLY A 540 -14.80 -6.21 39.75
N SER A 541 -14.24 -6.21 38.54
CA SER A 541 -12.86 -6.67 38.31
C SER A 541 -11.83 -5.71 38.92
N ASP A 542 -10.77 -6.25 39.53
CA ASP A 542 -9.62 -5.46 40.00
C ASP A 542 -8.85 -4.77 38.87
N HIS A 543 -9.04 -5.19 37.61
CA HIS A 543 -8.35 -4.63 36.45
C HIS A 543 -9.13 -3.46 35.81
N PRO A 544 -8.59 -2.23 35.85
CA PRO A 544 -9.29 -1.04 35.31
C PRO A 544 -9.63 -1.15 33.82
N SER A 545 -8.75 -1.78 33.03
CA SER A 545 -9.00 -1.97 31.60
C SER A 545 -10.25 -2.83 31.35
N VAL A 546 -10.45 -3.92 32.09
CA VAL A 546 -11.62 -4.79 31.93
C VAL A 546 -12.89 -4.02 32.27
N ARG A 547 -12.92 -3.31 33.40
CA ARG A 547 -14.05 -2.46 33.80
C ARG A 547 -14.39 -1.42 32.74
N LYS A 548 -13.37 -0.69 32.26
CA LYS A 548 -13.53 0.35 31.23
C LYS A 548 -14.13 -0.20 29.94
N TRP A 549 -13.59 -1.30 29.41
CA TRP A 549 -14.10 -1.90 28.17
C TRP A 549 -15.50 -2.50 28.35
N ALA A 550 -15.80 -3.10 29.50
CA ALA A 550 -17.14 -3.57 29.83
C ALA A 550 -18.15 -2.42 29.89
N MET A 551 -17.81 -1.31 30.57
CA MET A 551 -18.66 -0.10 30.61
C MET A 551 -18.91 0.49 29.22
N LYS A 552 -17.88 0.58 28.37
CA LYS A 552 -18.04 1.05 26.99
C LYS A 552 -19.00 0.17 26.20
N LEU A 553 -18.89 -1.16 26.34
CA LEU A 553 -19.78 -2.09 25.67
C LEU A 553 -21.22 -1.99 26.20
N ILE A 554 -21.40 -1.89 27.53
CA ILE A 554 -22.71 -1.68 28.15
C ILE A 554 -23.36 -0.38 27.63
N HIS A 555 -22.60 0.70 27.56
CA HIS A 555 -23.09 1.97 27.01
C HIS A 555 -23.47 1.84 25.53
N CYS A 556 -22.62 1.20 24.71
CA CYS A 556 -22.86 0.95 23.29
C CYS A 556 -24.16 0.18 23.02
N VAL A 557 -24.46 -0.88 23.79
CA VAL A 557 -25.70 -1.66 23.62
C VAL A 557 -26.96 -0.96 24.16
N SER A 558 -26.78 0.19 24.81
CA SER A 558 -27.84 0.98 25.43
C SER A 558 -28.14 2.26 24.65
N GLU A 559 -27.26 2.66 23.73
CA GLU A 559 -27.39 3.87 22.92
C GLU A 559 -28.64 3.79 22.02
N ASP A 560 -29.46 4.85 22.03
CA ASP A 560 -30.71 5.00 21.26
C ASP A 560 -31.81 3.95 21.51
N HIS A 561 -31.69 3.09 22.53
CA HIS A 561 -32.70 2.07 22.81
C HIS A 561 -33.77 2.56 23.83
N PRO A 562 -35.08 2.39 23.55
CA PRO A 562 -36.15 2.92 24.42
C PRO A 562 -36.13 2.35 25.84
N ASP A 563 -35.82 1.05 25.99
CA ASP A 563 -35.77 0.37 27.29
C ASP A 563 -34.52 0.71 28.14
N GLY A 564 -33.62 1.57 27.66
CA GLY A 564 -32.40 1.93 28.38
C GLY A 564 -31.40 0.79 28.52
N VAL A 565 -30.56 0.80 29.56
CA VAL A 565 -29.51 -0.21 29.79
C VAL A 565 -30.11 -1.59 30.09
N PRO A 566 -29.63 -2.69 29.47
CA PRO A 566 -30.08 -4.03 29.83
C PRO A 566 -29.45 -4.42 31.17
N VAL A 567 -30.28 -4.64 32.19
CA VAL A 567 -29.81 -4.92 33.56
C VAL A 567 -30.00 -6.42 33.86
N PRO A 568 -29.06 -7.08 34.57
CA PRO A 568 -29.23 -8.48 34.97
C PRO A 568 -30.49 -8.68 35.85
N PRO A 569 -31.02 -9.92 35.94
CA PRO A 569 -32.11 -10.23 36.85
C PRO A 569 -31.69 -10.08 38.32
N SER A 570 -32.64 -9.79 39.22
CA SER A 570 -32.37 -9.76 40.67
C SER A 570 -31.95 -11.16 41.15
N PRO A 571 -30.95 -11.31 42.06
CA PRO A 571 -30.30 -10.25 42.87
C PRO A 571 -29.05 -9.59 42.22
N GLY A 572 -28.69 -9.98 40.99
CA GLY A 572 -27.54 -9.42 40.26
C GLY A 572 -27.72 -7.93 39.94
N LYS A 573 -28.98 -7.54 39.67
CA LYS A 573 -29.43 -6.16 39.44
C LYS A 573 -28.90 -5.19 40.50
N GLU A 574 -29.18 -5.47 41.77
CA GLU A 574 -28.86 -4.59 42.89
C GLU A 574 -27.33 -4.46 43.06
N THR A 575 -26.61 -5.56 42.86
CA THR A 575 -25.14 -5.60 42.91
C THR A 575 -24.51 -4.77 41.78
N ALA A 576 -25.03 -4.91 40.56
CA ALA A 576 -24.60 -4.15 39.39
C ALA A 576 -24.73 -2.63 39.60
N ILE A 577 -25.88 -2.18 40.10
CA ILE A 577 -26.16 -0.75 40.30
C ILE A 577 -25.32 -0.19 41.45
N ASN A 578 -25.16 -0.94 42.54
CA ASN A 578 -24.27 -0.55 43.63
C ASN A 578 -22.80 -0.43 43.18
N THR A 579 -22.36 -1.32 42.28
CA THR A 579 -21.02 -1.27 41.70
C THR A 579 -20.83 -0.01 40.85
N LEU A 580 -21.79 0.33 39.98
CA LEU A 580 -21.76 1.58 39.21
C LEU A 580 -21.74 2.82 40.11
N ALA A 581 -22.58 2.83 41.14
CA ALA A 581 -22.61 3.90 42.14
C ALA A 581 -21.25 4.05 42.85
N SER A 582 -20.62 2.94 43.23
CA SER A 582 -19.30 2.93 43.85
C SER A 582 -18.21 3.40 42.89
N ILE A 583 -18.25 3.01 41.61
CA ILE A 583 -17.29 3.50 40.61
C ILE A 583 -17.40 5.02 40.45
N LEU A 584 -18.62 5.57 40.37
CA LEU A 584 -18.82 7.02 40.27
C LEU A 584 -18.32 7.78 41.51
N ALA A 585 -18.54 7.22 42.70
CA ALA A 585 -18.18 7.85 43.97
C ALA A 585 -16.70 7.70 44.34
N CYS A 586 -16.09 6.55 44.05
CA CYS A 586 -14.79 6.18 44.63
C CYS A 586 -13.67 5.97 43.60
N SER A 587 -13.95 5.89 42.28
CA SER A 587 -12.89 5.65 41.31
C SER A 587 -11.94 6.86 41.17
N PRO A 588 -10.61 6.67 41.18
CA PRO A 588 -9.66 7.75 40.92
C PRO A 588 -9.60 8.15 39.44
N ASN A 589 -10.24 7.41 38.52
CA ASN A 589 -10.19 7.67 37.08
C ASN A 589 -11.44 8.42 36.60
N PHE A 590 -11.27 9.64 36.10
CA PHE A 590 -12.36 10.47 35.58
C PHE A 590 -13.13 9.82 34.42
N GLU A 591 -12.48 9.03 33.55
CA GLU A 591 -13.16 8.32 32.46
C GLU A 591 -14.07 7.20 33.01
N GLU A 592 -13.64 6.47 34.05
CA GLU A 592 -14.48 5.46 34.69
C GLU A 592 -15.70 6.09 35.38
N ARG A 593 -15.50 7.21 36.10
CA ARG A 593 -16.59 7.99 36.70
C ARG A 593 -17.55 8.47 35.63
N SER A 594 -17.04 8.98 34.50
CA SER A 594 -17.85 9.52 33.40
C SER A 594 -18.70 8.45 32.73
N LEU A 595 -18.11 7.29 32.44
CA LEU A 595 -18.82 6.14 31.88
C LEU A 595 -19.89 5.62 32.84
N ALA A 596 -19.57 5.50 34.14
CA ALA A 596 -20.53 5.08 35.15
C ALA A 596 -21.72 6.05 35.24
N ALA A 597 -21.47 7.36 35.27
CA ALA A 597 -22.53 8.37 35.24
C ALA A 597 -23.38 8.27 33.96
N GLY A 598 -22.74 8.08 32.81
CA GLY A 598 -23.41 7.86 31.52
C GLY A 598 -24.35 6.65 31.55
N ILE A 599 -23.89 5.51 32.04
CA ILE A 599 -24.71 4.29 32.18
C ILE A 599 -25.84 4.52 33.18
N ILE A 600 -25.59 5.13 34.34
CA ILE A 600 -26.62 5.43 35.36
C ILE A 600 -27.74 6.29 34.76
N SER A 601 -27.40 7.26 33.91
CA SER A 601 -28.39 8.12 33.24
C SER A 601 -29.31 7.38 32.28
N GLN A 602 -28.87 6.22 31.76
CA GLN A 602 -29.58 5.41 30.78
C GLN A 602 -30.23 4.16 31.40
N LEU A 603 -30.12 3.91 32.71
CA LEU A 603 -30.79 2.79 33.37
C LEU A 603 -32.33 2.85 33.15
N PRO A 604 -33.04 1.71 33.14
CA PRO A 604 -34.49 1.67 32.96
C PRO A 604 -35.23 2.68 33.86
N LYS A 605 -36.09 3.52 33.28
CA LYS A 605 -36.74 4.63 34.01
C LYS A 605 -37.87 4.16 34.91
N ASP A 606 -38.58 3.10 34.54
CA ASP A 606 -39.79 2.65 35.25
C ASP A 606 -39.53 1.54 36.29
N ASP A 607 -38.27 1.28 36.64
CA ASP A 607 -37.89 0.23 37.60
C ASP A 607 -37.65 0.82 39.02
N ILE A 608 -38.63 0.59 39.90
CA ILE A 608 -38.63 1.05 41.31
C ILE A 608 -37.44 0.47 42.10
N ALA A 609 -37.01 -0.76 41.81
CA ALA A 609 -35.90 -1.37 42.52
C ALA A 609 -34.59 -0.62 42.26
N ILE A 610 -34.38 -0.18 41.01
CA ILE A 610 -33.21 0.63 40.64
C ILE A 610 -33.21 1.95 41.40
N ASP A 611 -34.36 2.63 41.43
CA ASP A 611 -34.50 3.90 42.12
C ASP A 611 -34.23 3.77 43.62
N GLU A 612 -34.73 2.71 44.25
CA GLU A 612 -34.49 2.44 45.68
C GLU A 612 -33.02 2.15 46.00
N VAL A 613 -32.30 1.46 45.11
CA VAL A 613 -30.84 1.24 45.25
C VAL A 613 -30.08 2.55 45.11
N LEU A 614 -30.37 3.33 44.06
CA LEU A 614 -29.72 4.62 43.83
C LEU A 614 -29.98 5.60 44.99
N ARG A 615 -31.19 5.61 45.54
CA ARG A 615 -31.59 6.41 46.71
C ARG A 615 -30.76 6.13 47.96
N LYS A 616 -30.36 4.86 48.17
CA LYS A 616 -29.54 4.41 49.31
C LYS A 616 -28.04 4.54 49.07
N SER A 617 -27.63 4.74 47.81
CA SER A 617 -26.23 4.82 47.41
C SER A 617 -25.65 6.24 47.59
N GLU A 618 -24.33 6.34 47.47
CA GLU A 618 -23.59 7.62 47.45
C GLU A 618 -23.62 8.33 46.08
N THR A 619 -24.37 7.81 45.10
CA THR A 619 -24.45 8.34 43.73
C THR A 619 -24.75 9.84 43.71
N LEU A 620 -25.77 10.28 44.46
CA LEU A 620 -26.18 11.67 44.45
C LEU A 620 -25.13 12.59 45.08
N LYS A 621 -24.42 12.14 46.12
CA LYS A 621 -23.32 12.90 46.72
C LYS A 621 -22.13 13.01 45.76
N ALA A 622 -21.82 11.94 45.03
CA ALA A 622 -20.78 11.95 44.00
C ALA A 622 -21.13 12.88 42.82
N ILE A 623 -22.40 12.92 42.38
CA ILE A 623 -22.87 13.88 41.37
C ILE A 623 -22.71 15.31 41.89
N HIS A 624 -23.11 15.56 43.14
CA HIS A 624 -22.92 16.87 43.78
C HIS A 624 -21.44 17.26 43.83
N GLU A 625 -20.56 16.36 44.25
CA GLU A 625 -19.10 16.60 44.24
C GLU A 625 -18.58 16.97 42.85
N VAL A 626 -18.97 16.26 41.78
CA VAL A 626 -18.55 16.57 40.41
C VAL A 626 -19.02 17.96 39.98
N ILE A 627 -20.27 18.32 40.30
CA ILE A 627 -20.83 19.64 40.00
C ILE A 627 -20.09 20.72 40.78
N CYS A 628 -19.80 20.48 42.07
CA CYS A 628 -19.16 21.46 42.95
C CYS A 628 -17.64 21.55 42.78
N ASN A 629 -16.95 20.53 42.28
CA ASN A 629 -15.52 20.60 41.99
C ASN A 629 -15.22 21.33 40.68
N SER A 630 -16.21 21.41 39.77
CA SER A 630 -16.13 22.29 38.58
C SER A 630 -16.02 23.79 38.94
N GLU A 631 -16.06 24.12 40.23
CA GLU A 631 -16.07 25.45 40.80
C GLU A 631 -14.68 26.00 41.18
N GLU A 632 -13.70 25.15 41.52
CA GLU A 632 -12.43 25.57 42.16
C GLU A 632 -11.27 25.86 41.18
N GLU A 633 -11.33 25.42 39.93
CA GLU A 633 -10.20 25.57 38.97
C GLU A 633 -10.04 26.96 38.34
N PHE A 634 -10.97 27.90 38.58
CA PHE A 634 -10.92 29.24 37.96
C PHE A 634 -9.90 30.20 38.60
N GLY A 635 -9.15 29.77 39.62
CA GLY A 635 -8.10 30.56 40.27
C GLY A 635 -6.67 30.33 39.74
N VAL A 636 -6.42 29.28 38.95
CA VAL A 636 -5.08 28.94 38.43
C VAL A 636 -5.17 28.70 36.93
N ILE A 637 -4.26 29.28 36.17
CA ILE A 637 -4.20 29.20 34.70
C ILE A 637 -3.95 27.74 34.29
N GLY A 638 -5.03 26.98 34.12
CA GLY A 638 -5.06 25.63 33.55
C GLY A 638 -6.36 25.46 32.79
N ALA A 639 -6.29 25.19 31.49
CA ALA A 639 -7.48 24.92 30.70
C ALA A 639 -8.11 23.59 31.18
N SER A 640 -9.38 23.62 31.62
CA SER A 640 -10.17 22.43 31.97
C SER A 640 -9.97 21.33 30.92
N THR A 641 -9.60 20.11 31.32
CA THR A 641 -9.35 19.06 30.34
C THR A 641 -10.67 18.64 29.67
N ASN A 642 -10.61 18.06 28.46
CA ASN A 642 -11.82 17.51 27.82
C ASN A 642 -12.45 16.38 28.65
N GLN A 643 -11.69 15.74 29.56
CA GLN A 643 -12.16 14.66 30.42
C GLN A 643 -13.10 15.20 31.50
N ASP A 644 -12.76 16.34 32.12
CA ASP A 644 -13.58 17.00 33.15
C ASP A 644 -14.94 17.44 32.59
N LYS A 645 -14.96 17.90 31.34
CA LYS A 645 -16.20 18.28 30.64
C LYS A 645 -17.14 17.10 30.43
N SER A 646 -16.62 15.97 29.92
CA SER A 646 -17.43 14.78 29.66
C SER A 646 -17.99 14.16 30.95
N LEU A 647 -17.21 14.17 32.03
CA LEU A 647 -17.67 13.72 33.35
C LEU A 647 -18.80 14.61 33.85
N LEU A 648 -18.63 15.93 33.81
CA LEU A 648 -19.66 16.89 34.23
C LEU A 648 -20.96 16.70 33.43
N GLU A 649 -20.85 16.60 32.10
CA GLU A 649 -22.00 16.38 31.23
C GLU A 649 -22.74 15.10 31.63
N ASN A 650 -22.03 13.97 31.80
CA ASN A 650 -22.64 12.69 32.14
C ASN A 650 -23.18 12.65 33.57
N ALA A 651 -22.54 13.32 34.52
CA ALA A 651 -23.05 13.51 35.87
C ALA A 651 -24.36 14.31 35.88
N LEU A 652 -24.46 15.38 35.07
CA LEU A 652 -25.70 16.13 34.88
C LEU A 652 -26.79 15.27 34.21
N ALA A 653 -26.44 14.37 33.30
CA ALA A 653 -27.41 13.42 32.74
C ALA A 653 -27.93 12.44 33.80
N ALA A 654 -27.04 11.93 34.66
CA ALA A 654 -27.44 11.08 35.78
C ALA A 654 -28.32 11.86 36.78
N LEU A 655 -28.03 13.15 37.01
CA LEU A 655 -28.83 14.02 37.87
C LEU A 655 -30.29 14.12 37.38
N LEU A 656 -30.52 14.12 36.07
CA LEU A 656 -31.89 14.21 35.51
C LEU A 656 -32.82 13.13 36.07
N ARG A 657 -32.29 11.93 36.33
CA ARG A 657 -33.04 10.83 36.96
C ARG A 657 -33.48 11.16 38.39
N PHE A 658 -32.65 11.87 39.15
CA PHE A 658 -32.97 12.29 40.51
C PHE A 658 -33.90 13.49 40.55
N THR A 659 -33.96 14.29 39.49
CA THR A 659 -34.83 15.47 39.42
C THR A 659 -36.23 15.19 38.87
N GLU A 660 -36.47 14.01 38.28
CA GLU A 660 -37.69 13.68 37.55
C GLU A 660 -38.97 13.88 38.41
N PRO A 661 -39.97 14.67 37.94
CA PRO A 661 -41.12 15.04 38.77
C PRO A 661 -41.98 13.87 39.23
N THR A 662 -42.01 12.77 38.45
CA THR A 662 -42.76 11.54 38.75
C THR A 662 -42.19 10.75 39.93
N LYS A 663 -40.99 11.11 40.42
CA LYS A 663 -40.25 10.35 41.45
C LYS A 663 -40.02 11.18 42.72
N PRO A 664 -41.05 11.42 43.54
CA PRO A 664 -40.99 12.32 44.71
C PRO A 664 -39.96 11.94 45.77
N GLN A 665 -39.59 10.66 45.85
CA GLN A 665 -38.62 10.21 46.85
C GLN A 665 -37.18 10.57 46.49
N LEU A 666 -36.83 10.67 45.21
CA LEU A 666 -35.48 10.96 44.75
C LEU A 666 -35.17 12.46 44.77
N TRP A 667 -36.05 13.31 44.22
CA TRP A 667 -35.77 14.76 44.17
C TRP A 667 -35.81 15.43 45.54
N ARG A 668 -36.49 14.84 46.55
CA ARG A 668 -36.40 15.31 47.94
C ARG A 668 -34.98 15.22 48.51
N GLN A 669 -34.18 14.23 48.10
CA GLN A 669 -32.77 14.15 48.51
C GLN A 669 -31.92 15.24 47.83
N VAL A 670 -32.26 15.62 46.59
CA VAL A 670 -31.57 16.69 45.85
C VAL A 670 -31.70 18.03 46.58
N GLY A 671 -32.87 18.33 47.15
CA GLY A 671 -33.10 19.57 47.92
C GLY A 671 -32.25 19.72 49.18
N GLN A 672 -31.72 18.62 49.72
CA GLN A 672 -30.86 18.61 50.90
C GLN A 672 -29.40 18.98 50.58
N LEU A 673 -29.00 18.97 49.31
CA LEU A 673 -27.62 19.12 48.86
C LEU A 673 -27.28 20.51 48.31
N GLU A 674 -28.14 21.52 48.48
CA GLU A 674 -27.87 22.93 48.08
C GLU A 674 -27.34 23.14 46.65
N LEU A 675 -27.77 22.31 45.69
CA LEU A 675 -27.24 22.31 44.31
C LEU A 675 -27.56 23.55 43.45
N PHE A 676 -28.49 24.40 43.88
CA PHE A 676 -29.03 25.50 43.06
C PHE A 676 -28.00 26.53 42.60
N PRO A 677 -27.16 27.11 43.49
CA PRO A 677 -26.17 28.09 43.08
C PRO A 677 -25.20 27.53 42.02
N SER A 678 -24.77 26.28 42.20
CA SER A 678 -23.88 25.58 41.28
C SER A 678 -24.53 25.35 39.91
N LEU A 679 -25.77 24.85 39.88
CA LEU A 679 -26.53 24.67 38.63
C LEU A 679 -26.75 26.00 37.90
N ILE A 680 -27.10 27.08 38.61
CA ILE A 680 -27.34 28.39 37.98
C ILE A 680 -26.05 28.97 37.39
N ARG A 681 -24.90 28.77 38.04
CA ARG A 681 -23.60 29.16 37.48
C ARG A 681 -23.26 28.36 36.22
N LEU A 682 -23.54 27.06 36.18
CA LEU A 682 -23.29 26.20 35.02
C LEU A 682 -24.06 26.64 33.78
N LEU A 683 -25.22 27.30 33.93
CA LEU A 683 -25.92 27.94 32.81
C LEU A 683 -25.07 29.02 32.10
N SER A 684 -24.15 29.66 32.83
CA SER A 684 -23.25 30.67 32.26
C SER A 684 -21.92 30.07 31.79
N THR A 685 -21.33 29.15 32.56
CA THR A 685 -19.95 28.66 32.36
C THR A 685 -19.83 27.31 31.65
N GLY A 686 -20.89 26.51 31.60
CA GLY A 686 -20.85 25.14 31.07
C GLY A 686 -20.72 25.02 29.54
N SER A 687 -20.44 23.81 29.06
CA SER A 687 -20.62 23.47 27.64
C SER A 687 -22.09 23.57 27.24
N SER A 688 -22.41 23.63 25.94
CA SER A 688 -23.80 23.65 25.49
C SER A 688 -24.59 22.43 25.99
N LEU A 689 -23.99 21.23 25.99
CA LEU A 689 -24.67 20.03 26.51
C LEU A 689 -24.86 20.10 28.04
N ALA A 690 -23.89 20.61 28.79
CA ALA A 690 -24.03 20.82 30.22
C ALA A 690 -25.11 21.87 30.54
N LYS A 691 -25.16 22.98 29.80
CA LYS A 691 -26.21 24.01 29.92
C LYS A 691 -27.59 23.43 29.65
N GLN A 692 -27.72 22.62 28.60
CA GLN A 692 -28.97 21.97 28.24
C GLN A 692 -29.45 21.04 29.37
N ARG A 693 -28.59 20.11 29.84
CA ARG A 693 -28.92 19.18 30.92
C ARG A 693 -29.24 19.91 32.23
N THR A 694 -28.52 20.99 32.52
CA THR A 694 -28.77 21.85 33.69
C THR A 694 -30.12 22.54 33.61
N ALA A 695 -30.49 23.11 32.45
CA ALA A 695 -31.78 23.75 32.27
C ALA A 695 -32.94 22.74 32.39
N ILE A 696 -32.79 21.51 31.86
CA ILE A 696 -33.77 20.43 32.06
C ILE A 696 -33.89 20.06 33.54
N ALA A 697 -32.77 19.92 34.27
CA ALA A 697 -32.78 19.62 35.70
C ALA A 697 -33.53 20.69 36.49
N LEU A 698 -33.28 21.98 36.19
CA LEU A 698 -33.98 23.11 36.81
C LEU A 698 -35.47 23.13 36.48
N ALA A 699 -35.85 22.80 35.24
CA ALA A 699 -37.25 22.66 34.85
C ALA A 699 -37.95 21.55 35.67
N HIS A 700 -37.32 20.39 35.78
CA HIS A 700 -37.86 19.27 36.54
C HIS A 700 -38.03 19.61 38.04
N LEU A 701 -37.01 20.19 38.65
CA LEU A 701 -37.05 20.61 40.05
C LEU A 701 -38.12 21.69 40.29
N SER A 702 -38.19 22.69 39.42
CA SER A 702 -39.19 23.77 39.50
C SER A 702 -40.61 23.21 39.39
N ARG A 703 -40.87 22.28 38.47
CA ARG A 703 -42.21 21.65 38.31
C ARG A 703 -42.60 20.79 39.52
N SER A 704 -41.65 20.15 40.20
CA SER A 704 -41.90 19.36 41.41
C SER A 704 -42.40 20.19 42.60
N THR A 705 -42.24 21.52 42.54
CA THR A 705 -42.74 22.48 43.53
C THR A 705 -44.26 22.42 43.69
N SER A 706 -45.02 22.34 42.59
CA SER A 706 -46.50 22.31 42.62
C SER A 706 -47.04 21.05 43.30
N LEU A 707 -46.34 19.91 43.15
CA LEU A 707 -46.66 18.64 43.81
C LEU A 707 -46.38 18.67 45.32
N SER A 708 -45.32 19.36 45.75
CA SER A 708 -44.99 19.55 47.17
C SER A 708 -46.07 20.35 47.92
N PHE A 709 -46.68 21.33 47.25
CA PHE A 709 -47.76 22.16 47.80
C PHE A 709 -49.09 21.40 47.99
N ALA A 710 -49.40 20.43 47.13
CA ALA A 710 -50.57 19.57 47.28
C ALA A 710 -50.49 18.65 48.52
N GLU A 711 -49.30 18.21 48.93
CA GLU A 711 -49.10 17.37 50.12
C GLU A 711 -48.97 18.20 51.42
N THR A 712 -48.33 19.36 51.39
CA THR A 712 -48.14 20.23 52.58
C THR A 712 -49.44 20.88 53.04
N SER A 713 -50.35 21.20 52.12
CA SER A 713 -51.72 21.66 52.44
C SER A 713 -52.58 20.59 53.14
N ILE A 714 -52.22 19.31 53.05
CA ILE A 714 -52.86 18.20 53.79
C ILE A 714 -52.28 18.09 55.22
N ARG A 715 -50.96 18.26 55.40
CA ARG A 715 -50.33 18.23 56.74
C ARG A 715 -50.70 19.41 57.63
N LEU A 716 -50.81 20.62 57.07
CA LEU A 716 -51.22 21.82 57.80
C LEU A 716 -52.68 21.76 58.30
N LYS A 717 -53.51 20.88 57.73
CA LYS A 717 -54.86 20.60 58.26
C LYS A 717 -54.87 19.63 59.45
N GLN A 718 -53.80 18.86 59.66
CA GLN A 718 -53.69 17.90 60.78
C GLN A 718 -52.89 18.45 61.97
N GLU A 719 -51.97 19.39 61.77
CA GLU A 719 -51.14 19.95 62.85
C GLU A 719 -51.79 21.11 63.64
N ASN A 720 -52.98 21.57 63.23
CA ASN A 720 -53.77 22.55 64.00
C ASN A 720 -54.46 21.97 65.25
N SER A 721 -54.13 20.74 65.66
CA SER A 721 -54.50 20.18 66.96
C SER A 721 -53.25 19.68 67.67
N MET A 722 -52.59 20.53 68.46
CA MET A 722 -52.05 20.31 69.83
C MET A 722 -51.04 21.42 70.21
N PRO A 723 -50.96 21.88 71.48
CA PRO A 723 -50.20 23.09 71.85
C PRO A 723 -48.71 22.81 72.17
N LEU A 724 -47.85 23.72 71.70
CA LEU A 724 -46.39 23.76 71.92
C LEU A 724 -46.03 24.24 73.34
N LEU A 725 -45.47 23.35 74.16
CA LEU A 725 -44.57 23.70 75.26
C LEU A 725 -43.42 22.69 75.30
N SER A 726 -42.19 23.22 75.39
CA SER A 726 -40.95 22.52 75.78
C SER A 726 -40.05 22.00 74.63
N MET A 727 -39.09 22.82 74.20
CA MET A 727 -37.70 22.40 73.88
C MET A 727 -36.81 23.62 73.58
N LYS A 728 -36.78 24.60 74.52
CA LYS A 728 -35.64 25.51 74.69
C LYS A 728 -34.81 25.00 75.86
N LYS A 729 -33.85 24.14 75.57
CA LYS A 729 -32.71 23.73 76.41
C LYS A 729 -32.10 22.54 75.69
N LEU A 730 -31.06 22.72 74.88
CA LEU A 730 -30.08 21.65 74.61
C LEU A 730 -28.79 22.10 73.89
N PHE A 731 -28.62 23.36 73.45
CA PHE A 731 -27.31 23.83 72.93
C PHE A 731 -26.99 25.28 73.31
N PRO A 732 -26.10 25.54 74.27
CA PRO A 732 -25.45 26.83 74.44
C PRO A 732 -24.08 26.81 73.73
N ASN A 733 -23.77 27.89 73.00
CA ASN A 733 -22.49 28.23 72.36
C ASN A 733 -22.25 27.68 70.94
N MET A 734 -22.69 28.45 69.95
CA MET A 734 -21.91 28.73 68.74
C MET A 734 -22.19 30.16 68.27
N SER A 735 -21.12 30.87 67.94
CA SER A 735 -21.06 32.30 67.64
C SER A 735 -21.91 32.69 66.43
N TRP A 736 -22.83 33.59 66.72
CA TRP A 736 -23.87 34.16 65.89
C TRP A 736 -23.28 35.33 65.09
N CYS A 737 -23.10 35.15 63.79
CA CYS A 737 -22.87 36.23 62.83
C CYS A 737 -23.67 35.94 61.55
N CYS A 738 -24.99 35.83 61.73
CA CYS A 738 -25.96 35.99 60.66
C CYS A 738 -26.99 36.98 61.17
N SER A 739 -27.10 38.12 60.49
CA SER A 739 -28.20 39.06 60.65
C SER A 739 -29.51 38.32 60.42
N GLY A 740 -30.13 37.87 61.50
CA GLY A 740 -31.51 37.42 61.51
C GLY A 740 -32.41 38.64 61.32
N SER A 741 -32.83 38.90 60.09
CA SER A 741 -34.10 39.60 59.89
C SER A 741 -35.18 38.67 60.41
N ALA A 742 -35.97 39.15 61.38
CA ALA A 742 -37.17 38.48 61.82
C ALA A 742 -37.98 38.00 60.61
N ASP A 743 -38.28 36.70 60.56
CA ASP A 743 -39.20 36.10 59.60
C ASP A 743 -40.60 36.69 59.84
N ASN A 744 -40.88 37.85 59.23
CA ASN A 744 -42.22 38.06 58.69
C ASN A 744 -42.35 37.04 57.56
N GLU A 745 -43.38 36.21 57.58
CA GLU A 745 -43.69 35.26 56.51
C GLU A 745 -43.96 36.02 55.19
N ILE A 746 -42.89 36.39 54.48
CA ILE A 746 -42.97 36.99 53.16
C ILE A 746 -43.36 35.85 52.21
N LEU A 747 -44.66 35.80 51.93
CA LEU A 747 -45.25 34.94 50.92
C LEU A 747 -44.49 35.15 49.60
N CYS A 748 -44.12 34.05 48.97
CA CYS A 748 -43.46 34.07 47.67
C CYS A 748 -44.40 34.75 46.66
N PRO A 749 -43.96 35.78 45.93
CA PRO A 749 -44.82 36.49 44.96
C PRO A 749 -45.40 35.58 43.86
N LEU A 750 -44.76 34.44 43.63
CA LEU A 750 -45.19 33.42 42.68
C LEU A 750 -46.02 32.32 43.33
N HIS A 751 -45.55 31.70 44.41
CA HIS A 751 -46.22 30.54 44.98
C HIS A 751 -47.28 30.90 46.04
N GLY A 752 -47.39 32.16 46.44
CA GLY A 752 -48.37 32.64 47.44
C GLY A 752 -48.16 32.09 48.85
N VAL A 753 -47.10 31.31 49.09
CA VAL A 753 -46.73 30.63 50.33
C VAL A 753 -45.23 30.82 50.56
N ALA A 754 -44.72 30.60 51.78
CA ALA A 754 -43.28 30.57 52.05
C ALA A 754 -42.58 29.53 51.14
N CYS A 755 -41.80 30.02 50.16
CA CYS A 755 -41.03 29.21 49.22
C CYS A 755 -39.53 29.30 49.57
N SER A 756 -38.75 28.24 49.38
CA SER A 756 -37.30 28.24 49.59
C SER A 756 -36.56 27.53 48.45
N GLN A 757 -35.28 27.84 48.27
CA GLN A 757 -34.42 27.16 47.31
C GLN A 757 -34.23 25.66 47.65
N ARG A 758 -34.37 25.28 48.93
CA ARG A 758 -34.14 23.90 49.41
C ARG A 758 -35.38 23.00 49.36
N LEU A 759 -36.57 23.55 49.60
CA LEU A 759 -37.80 22.76 49.79
C LEU A 759 -38.77 22.91 48.62
N THR A 760 -38.85 24.10 48.01
CA THR A 760 -39.84 24.41 46.99
C THR A 760 -39.19 24.86 45.69
N PHE A 761 -37.89 24.59 45.49
CA PHE A 761 -37.17 24.69 44.21
C PHE A 761 -37.47 25.95 43.37
N CYS A 762 -37.68 27.10 44.03
CA CYS A 762 -38.21 28.30 43.37
C CYS A 762 -37.12 29.02 42.56
N LEU A 763 -37.26 29.02 41.22
CA LEU A 763 -36.29 29.64 40.32
C LEU A 763 -36.12 31.16 40.53
N VAL A 764 -37.18 31.87 40.94
CA VAL A 764 -37.09 33.32 41.20
C VAL A 764 -36.30 33.60 42.47
N LYS A 765 -36.55 32.88 43.57
CA LYS A 765 -35.74 33.03 44.79
C LYS A 765 -34.30 32.56 44.61
N ALA A 766 -34.03 31.72 43.62
CA ALA A 766 -32.69 31.27 43.28
C ALA A 766 -31.95 32.19 42.30
N ASP A 767 -32.55 33.30 41.84
CA ASP A 767 -32.00 34.17 40.79
C ASP A 767 -31.75 33.45 39.45
N GLY A 768 -32.50 32.39 39.15
CA GLY A 768 -32.31 31.55 37.97
C GLY A 768 -32.86 32.14 36.66
N VAL A 769 -33.77 33.12 36.74
CA VAL A 769 -34.48 33.67 35.55
C VAL A 769 -33.52 34.35 34.57
N LYS A 770 -32.66 35.26 35.04
CA LYS A 770 -31.70 35.99 34.18
C LYS A 770 -30.69 35.05 33.51
N PRO A 771 -30.04 34.12 34.23
CA PRO A 771 -29.15 33.13 33.61
C PRO A 771 -29.85 32.25 32.57
N LEU A 772 -31.09 31.79 32.82
CA LEU A 772 -31.86 31.02 31.84
C LEU A 772 -32.14 31.83 30.56
N LEU A 773 -32.55 33.10 30.70
CA LEU A 773 -32.79 33.99 29.56
C LEU A 773 -31.52 34.23 28.74
N ARG A 774 -30.36 34.39 29.38
CA ARG A 774 -29.07 34.50 28.68
C ARG A 774 -28.75 33.26 27.86
N THR A 775 -29.10 32.06 28.34
CA THR A 775 -28.84 30.82 27.59
C THR A 775 -29.68 30.65 26.32
N LEU A 776 -30.77 31.42 26.17
CA LEU A 776 -31.58 31.43 24.94
C LEU A 776 -30.83 31.90 23.71
N SER A 777 -29.70 32.61 23.88
CA SER A 777 -28.83 32.98 22.76
C SER A 777 -28.17 31.77 22.07
N ASP A 778 -28.09 30.62 22.75
CA ASP A 778 -27.55 29.37 22.20
C ASP A 778 -28.65 28.58 21.45
N THR A 779 -28.94 29.04 20.23
CA THR A 779 -30.12 28.61 19.46
C THR A 779 -29.98 27.27 18.75
N ASN A 780 -28.75 26.72 18.64
CA ASN A 780 -28.45 25.54 17.81
C ASN A 780 -28.22 24.24 18.60
N SER A 781 -28.13 24.30 19.93
CA SER A 781 -27.65 23.18 20.77
C SER A 781 -28.72 22.53 21.66
N GLY A 782 -30.01 22.84 21.42
CA GLY A 782 -31.12 22.38 22.29
C GLY A 782 -31.18 23.06 23.66
N VAL A 783 -30.18 23.88 24.01
CA VAL A 783 -30.13 24.69 25.25
C VAL A 783 -31.31 25.64 25.32
N ALA A 784 -31.60 26.36 24.23
CA ALA A 784 -32.72 27.31 24.19
C ALA A 784 -34.05 26.63 24.50
N GLU A 785 -34.31 25.43 23.94
CA GLU A 785 -35.52 24.66 24.22
C GLU A 785 -35.61 24.25 25.70
N ALA A 786 -34.53 23.75 26.27
CA ALA A 786 -34.47 23.36 27.68
C ALA A 786 -34.67 24.55 28.62
N ALA A 787 -34.07 25.70 28.32
CA ALA A 787 -34.22 26.93 29.09
C ALA A 787 -35.65 27.49 29.02
N LEU A 788 -36.29 27.43 27.83
CA LEU A 788 -37.71 27.78 27.68
C LEU A 788 -38.60 26.85 28.49
N MET A 789 -38.31 25.55 28.52
CA MET A 789 -39.05 24.58 29.35
C MET A 789 -38.94 24.94 30.84
N ALA A 790 -37.76 25.35 31.32
CA ALA A 790 -37.58 25.79 32.70
C ALA A 790 -38.36 27.07 33.01
N LEU A 791 -38.30 28.07 32.13
CA LEU A 791 -39.05 29.33 32.29
C LEU A 791 -40.56 29.11 32.25
N GLU A 792 -41.03 28.17 31.42
CA GLU A 792 -42.45 27.82 31.31
C GLU A 792 -43.02 27.32 32.65
N THR A 793 -42.22 26.64 33.49
CA THR A 793 -42.67 26.15 34.80
C THR A 793 -43.14 27.26 35.75
N LEU A 794 -42.65 28.49 35.57
CA LEU A 794 -43.08 29.67 36.36
C LEU A 794 -44.53 30.09 36.04
N LEU A 795 -45.07 29.60 34.91
CA LEU A 795 -46.38 29.97 34.39
C LEU A 795 -47.32 28.76 34.32
N GLU A 796 -47.10 27.72 35.13
CA GLU A 796 -47.95 26.52 35.19
C GLU A 796 -49.02 26.56 36.32
N ASP A 797 -48.85 27.40 37.35
CA ASP A 797 -49.73 27.44 38.54
C ASP A 797 -51.07 28.18 38.35
N HIS A 798 -52.16 27.67 38.93
CA HIS A 798 -53.55 28.10 38.68
C HIS A 798 -53.98 29.51 39.14
N SER A 799 -53.09 30.35 39.68
CA SER A 799 -53.47 31.69 40.15
C SER A 799 -53.03 32.79 39.18
N THR A 800 -54.00 33.60 38.74
CA THR A 800 -53.77 34.71 37.79
C THR A 800 -52.76 35.74 38.31
N LEU A 801 -52.71 35.95 39.64
CA LEU A 801 -51.74 36.83 40.31
C LEU A 801 -50.30 36.29 40.25
N SER A 802 -50.12 34.97 40.30
CA SER A 802 -48.80 34.34 40.13
C SER A 802 -48.31 34.52 38.69
N HIS A 803 -49.18 34.30 37.72
CA HIS A 803 -48.86 34.49 36.31
C HIS A 803 -48.45 35.93 35.95
N SER A 804 -49.12 36.95 36.52
CA SER A 804 -48.74 38.34 36.28
C SER A 804 -47.36 38.67 36.86
N ASN A 805 -47.05 38.17 38.06
CA ASN A 805 -45.75 38.40 38.70
C ASN A 805 -44.61 37.65 38.00
N ALA A 806 -44.84 36.41 37.56
CA ALA A 806 -43.87 35.63 36.79
C ALA A 806 -43.61 36.25 35.41
N SER A 807 -44.66 36.69 34.73
CA SER A 807 -44.54 37.36 33.42
C SER A 807 -43.79 38.67 33.55
N ALA A 808 -44.10 39.48 34.58
CA ALA A 808 -43.36 40.72 34.87
C ALA A 808 -41.87 40.46 35.11
N ALA A 809 -41.51 39.46 35.93
CA ALA A 809 -40.12 39.12 36.20
C ALA A 809 -39.33 38.70 34.94
N ILE A 810 -39.99 38.01 34.00
CA ILE A 810 -39.40 37.64 32.70
C ILE A 810 -39.23 38.89 31.82
N VAL A 811 -40.24 39.76 31.74
CA VAL A 811 -40.21 40.99 30.92
C VAL A 811 -39.14 41.97 31.43
N GLU A 812 -39.07 42.21 32.74
CA GLU A 812 -38.07 43.09 33.39
C GLU A 812 -36.63 42.58 33.20
N SER A 813 -36.45 41.27 32.96
CA SER A 813 -35.16 40.63 32.70
C SER A 813 -34.80 40.58 31.21
N GLU A 814 -35.40 41.44 30.38
CA GLU A 814 -35.24 41.47 28.91
C GLU A 814 -35.69 40.17 28.21
N GLY A 815 -36.57 39.38 28.85
CA GLY A 815 -36.90 38.04 28.39
C GLY A 815 -37.62 38.00 27.05
N VAL A 816 -38.42 39.02 26.72
CA VAL A 816 -39.09 39.13 25.41
C VAL A 816 -38.06 39.22 24.28
N VAL A 817 -36.98 40.00 24.46
CA VAL A 817 -35.91 40.13 23.45
C VAL A 817 -35.24 38.78 23.19
N ALA A 818 -34.94 38.05 24.26
CA ALA A 818 -34.31 36.73 24.18
C ALA A 818 -35.25 35.69 23.51
N ILE A 819 -36.55 35.73 23.80
CA ILE A 819 -37.55 34.85 23.17
C ILE A 819 -37.67 35.15 21.66
N LEU A 820 -37.72 36.43 21.26
CA LEU A 820 -37.76 36.82 19.86
C LEU A 820 -36.51 36.34 19.08
N GLN A 821 -35.34 36.37 19.72
CA GLN A 821 -34.12 35.83 19.12
C GLN A 821 -34.22 34.31 18.82
N VAL A 822 -34.86 33.54 19.70
CA VAL A 822 -35.13 32.11 19.46
C VAL A 822 -36.13 31.92 18.32
N LEU A 823 -37.15 32.76 18.21
CA LEU A 823 -38.12 32.71 17.10
C LEU A 823 -37.45 32.97 15.74
N GLU A 824 -36.48 33.89 15.68
CA GLU A 824 -35.71 34.19 14.47
C GLU A 824 -34.74 33.06 14.08
N LYS A 825 -34.01 32.48 15.05
CA LYS A 825 -32.81 31.64 14.77
C LYS A 825 -32.82 30.23 15.38
N GLY A 826 -33.86 29.86 16.12
CA GLY A 826 -33.96 28.59 16.85
C GLY A 826 -34.38 27.38 16.01
N SER A 827 -34.21 26.19 16.57
CA SER A 827 -34.77 24.94 16.03
C SER A 827 -36.30 24.97 16.04
N LEU A 828 -36.94 24.12 15.24
CA LEU A 828 -38.41 24.03 15.17
C LEU A 828 -39.04 23.78 16.57
N SER A 829 -38.43 22.91 17.38
CA SER A 829 -38.91 22.64 18.75
C SER A 829 -38.74 23.85 19.67
N ALA A 830 -37.57 24.52 19.60
CA ALA A 830 -37.32 25.73 20.38
C ALA A 830 -38.27 26.88 19.98
N LYS A 831 -38.52 27.09 18.69
CA LYS A 831 -39.51 28.07 18.19
C LYS A 831 -40.91 27.76 18.70
N THR A 832 -41.30 26.48 18.68
CA THR A 832 -42.60 26.02 19.19
C THR A 832 -42.77 26.39 20.67
N LYS A 833 -41.76 26.09 21.50
CA LYS A 833 -41.77 26.42 22.93
C LYS A 833 -41.68 27.92 23.20
N ALA A 834 -40.95 28.66 22.37
CA ALA A 834 -40.86 30.12 22.45
C ALA A 834 -42.22 30.77 22.19
N LEU A 835 -42.99 30.28 21.21
CA LEU A 835 -44.35 30.73 20.94
C LEU A 835 -45.30 30.46 22.11
N ASP A 836 -45.24 29.26 22.70
CA ASP A 836 -46.06 28.88 23.86
C ASP A 836 -45.80 29.81 25.05
N LEU A 837 -44.53 30.10 25.33
CA LEU A 837 -44.13 31.00 26.41
C LEU A 837 -44.51 32.45 26.12
N LEU A 838 -44.27 32.93 24.90
CA LEU A 838 -44.62 34.29 24.46
C LEU A 838 -46.13 34.55 24.57
N GLN A 839 -46.95 33.57 24.19
CA GLN A 839 -48.40 33.65 24.31
C GLN A 839 -48.84 33.84 25.77
N LYS A 840 -48.26 33.06 26.69
CA LYS A 840 -48.57 33.17 28.13
C LYS A 840 -48.16 34.54 28.68
N ILE A 841 -47.00 35.06 28.28
CA ILE A 841 -46.51 36.39 28.71
C ILE A 841 -47.44 37.51 28.24
N LEU A 842 -47.85 37.49 26.97
CA LEU A 842 -48.72 38.51 26.36
C LEU A 842 -50.11 38.57 27.02
N ASN A 843 -50.61 37.46 27.56
CA ASN A 843 -51.90 37.43 28.25
C ASN A 843 -51.85 38.09 29.64
N HIS A 844 -50.67 38.26 30.24
CA HIS A 844 -50.51 38.62 31.65
C HIS A 844 -49.60 39.85 31.89
N SER A 845 -48.95 40.39 30.87
CA SER A 845 -48.05 41.54 30.99
C SER A 845 -48.08 42.45 29.76
N GLN A 846 -47.84 43.74 29.96
CA GLN A 846 -47.71 44.71 28.87
C GLN A 846 -46.25 44.78 28.39
N ILE A 847 -46.06 44.74 27.08
CA ILE A 847 -44.76 44.86 26.42
C ILE A 847 -44.67 46.25 25.79
N SER A 848 -43.48 46.87 25.78
CA SER A 848 -43.25 48.16 25.14
C SER A 848 -43.58 48.15 23.64
N ASP A 849 -44.08 49.26 23.09
CA ASP A 849 -44.47 49.40 21.68
C ASP A 849 -43.38 49.01 20.68
N ALA A 850 -42.10 49.33 20.97
CA ALA A 850 -40.98 48.98 20.10
C ALA A 850 -40.78 47.45 19.98
N LEU A 851 -40.96 46.72 21.09
CA LEU A 851 -40.87 45.26 21.10
C LEU A 851 -42.13 44.62 20.51
N PHE A 852 -43.29 45.26 20.65
CA PHE A 852 -44.53 44.83 20.02
C PHE A 852 -44.41 44.81 18.48
N GLN A 853 -43.90 45.89 17.88
CA GLN A 853 -43.66 45.98 16.43
C GLN A 853 -42.65 44.94 15.93
N ARG A 854 -41.56 44.73 16.70
CA ARG A 854 -40.57 43.70 16.36
C ARG A 854 -41.18 42.29 16.43
N CYS A 855 -41.98 42.02 17.46
CA CYS A 855 -42.70 40.75 17.63
C CYS A 855 -43.64 40.47 16.45
N GLU A 856 -44.45 41.46 16.05
CA GLU A 856 -45.33 41.38 14.89
C GLU A 856 -44.57 41.02 13.61
N GLY A 857 -43.47 41.72 13.31
CA GLY A 857 -42.67 41.46 12.12
C GLY A 857 -42.13 40.03 12.04
N ILE A 858 -41.63 39.49 13.16
CA ILE A 858 -41.10 38.12 13.24
C ILE A 858 -42.23 37.10 13.09
N LEU A 859 -43.38 37.31 13.75
CA LEU A 859 -44.52 36.40 13.68
C LEU A 859 -45.10 36.34 12.26
N ILE A 860 -45.21 37.47 11.55
CA ILE A 860 -45.66 37.49 10.15
C ILE A 860 -44.72 36.68 9.25
N GLN A 861 -43.40 36.79 9.47
CA GLN A 861 -42.43 35.97 8.74
C GLN A 861 -42.64 34.48 9.00
N LEU A 862 -42.87 34.08 10.26
CA LEU A 862 -43.08 32.68 10.65
C LEU A 862 -44.41 32.07 10.19
N LEU A 863 -45.39 32.86 9.72
CA LEU A 863 -46.63 32.32 9.11
C LEU A 863 -46.36 31.48 7.85
N HIS A 864 -45.21 31.69 7.21
CA HIS A 864 -44.77 30.92 6.05
C HIS A 864 -44.26 29.52 6.44
N GLU A 865 -43.93 29.27 7.70
CA GLU A 865 -43.55 27.94 8.18
C GLU A 865 -44.80 27.10 8.51
N ASP A 866 -45.13 26.13 7.64
CA ASP A 866 -46.34 25.28 7.75
C ASP A 866 -46.52 24.66 9.15
N ALA A 867 -45.42 24.19 9.77
CA ALA A 867 -45.45 23.52 11.06
C ALA A 867 -45.80 24.45 12.24
N LEU A 868 -45.51 25.76 12.14
CA LEU A 868 -45.74 26.74 13.21
C LEU A 868 -46.96 27.63 12.95
N ARG A 869 -47.45 27.68 11.70
CA ARG A 869 -48.51 28.58 11.22
C ARG A 869 -49.70 28.70 12.19
N LYS A 870 -50.25 27.57 12.67
CA LYS A 870 -51.40 27.58 13.60
C LYS A 870 -51.09 28.25 14.94
N LYS A 871 -49.92 27.97 15.52
CA LYS A 871 -49.50 28.58 16.79
C LYS A 871 -49.19 30.06 16.61
N VAL A 872 -48.51 30.43 15.52
CA VAL A 872 -48.21 31.83 15.18
C VAL A 872 -49.49 32.65 14.99
N ALA A 873 -50.47 32.12 14.26
CA ALA A 873 -51.77 32.76 14.07
C ALA A 873 -52.50 32.96 15.41
N LEU A 874 -52.40 31.99 16.32
CA LEU A 874 -52.97 32.11 17.67
C LEU A 874 -52.30 33.22 18.49
N VAL A 875 -50.98 33.39 18.41
CA VAL A 875 -50.27 34.49 19.10
C VAL A 875 -50.64 35.84 18.48
N LEU A 876 -50.68 35.94 17.15
CA LEU A 876 -51.11 37.17 16.44
C LEU A 876 -52.57 37.55 16.74
N LYS A 877 -53.45 36.56 16.93
CA LYS A 877 -54.82 36.77 17.42
C LYS A 877 -54.81 37.37 18.83
N ASN A 878 -54.02 36.82 19.76
CA ASN A 878 -53.91 37.34 21.12
C ASN A 878 -53.35 38.77 21.17
N MET A 879 -52.58 39.18 20.16
CA MET A 879 -52.10 40.55 19.98
C MET A 879 -53.12 41.49 19.30
N ASN A 880 -54.33 41.02 18.97
CA ASN A 880 -55.36 41.74 18.20
C ASN A 880 -54.91 42.20 16.79
N ILE A 881 -53.92 41.53 16.19
CA ILE A 881 -53.43 41.83 14.84
C ILE A 881 -54.26 41.09 13.77
N LEU A 882 -54.72 39.87 14.08
CA LEU A 882 -55.62 39.09 13.22
C LEU A 882 -57.07 39.17 13.72
N PRO A 883 -58.07 39.41 12.83
CA PRO A 883 -59.48 39.46 13.21
C PRO A 883 -60.03 38.07 13.61
N GLU A 884 -61.06 38.06 14.47
CA GLU A 884 -61.65 36.83 15.07
C GLU A 884 -62.18 35.79 14.05
N GLN A 885 -62.40 36.19 12.79
CA GLN A 885 -63.02 35.38 11.74
C GLN A 885 -62.11 35.08 10.54
N SER A 886 -60.79 34.92 10.73
CA SER A 886 -59.94 34.48 9.63
C SER A 886 -60.13 32.98 9.36
N SER A 887 -60.86 32.62 8.30
CA SER A 887 -61.09 31.24 7.84
C SER A 887 -59.89 30.59 7.14
N TYR A 888 -58.75 31.29 7.10
CA TYR A 888 -57.54 30.91 6.38
C TYR A 888 -56.56 30.05 7.21
N PHE A 889 -56.71 29.97 8.54
CA PHE A 889 -55.73 29.38 9.47
C PHE A 889 -56.24 28.17 10.26
#